data_AF-A0A7C6EGF7-F1
#
_entry.id   AF-A0A7C6EGF7-F1
#
_cell.length_a   1.000
_cell.length_b   1.000
_cell.length_c   1.000
_cell.angle_alpha   90.00
_cell.angle_beta   90.00
_cell.angle_gamma   90.00
#
_symmetry.space_group_name_H-M   'P 1'
#
loop_
_entity.id
_entity.type
_entity.pdbx_description
1 polymer ?
#
loop_
_entity_poly.entity_id
_entity_poly.type
_entity_poly.pdbx_seq_one_letter_code
_entity_poly.pdbx_strand_id
1 'polypeptide(L)'
;MKYKNKQKKAGIAIFAILIIIVSLVVLLLTMHKTEQDYYFETEENKNYKDTIYVQINQSYGKAGGVTLPFIMWTEDVFEYGGHKVAEGIDSSLSKIIRIDIDGNAISEEYRNCQFDIVEISGTITCRDDRRKIIKSLYGRKFSPLLFVEGYKGDEKYDHVNTSVFENAIELPFKVTLFNVLFELDGIKPVMHALLDEEWNTQEAAKNALASINPKWMKSDMAVEFEGEIISALKSKNESVRNSAVETLRIIKTLHDIKPIADMIKTSEWELRKTATDVLSIIDNPEAVDLLIDLLKDERGEIRKYSATALGEKKARKAIEPLIDLLIDKDQNVRTAVWNSLDKINPEWKKEKLTEKMISKMIASLEDNVWSTRCASAWSLGLLKDQRAVKYLISALQNDKQWEVREESAKALGEIADSESVDALISALKDESREVSQSAARALAKIKSQKVIELLKKKLEEKDLKFKESVIIALGEIGDSTAIEKIIVALSDGNSMVRISAVEALGKIGNRRAIDPLISALQDKDPEIRDQVVKALGCFDDPKVTKSLINALKSDPSTFVRGSAAEILGRKKVREAEESLILALDDNNAYVRFSALKALSMLKNPKSVKYIIPKLTDIDSEVREAAVEVLGELRAQEAVGALIILLHDEQLAVQNASVKALEKITGVKFGTDAGKWQIWWEKNKKRFR
;
A
#
# COMPACT_ATOMS: atom_id res chain seq x y z
N MET A 1 -34.05 -40.15 -1.35
CA MET A 1 -33.00 -40.81 -0.54
C MET A 1 -31.79 -39.95 -0.18
N LYS A 2 -31.42 -38.86 -0.90
CA LYS A 2 -30.35 -37.94 -0.45
C LYS A 2 -30.74 -36.95 0.67
N TYR A 3 -32.03 -36.80 1.00
CA TYR A 3 -32.49 -35.93 2.11
C TYR A 3 -32.58 -36.62 3.49
N LYS A 4 -32.64 -37.96 3.57
CA LYS A 4 -32.71 -38.70 4.86
C LYS A 4 -31.34 -38.98 5.51
N ASN A 5 -30.21 -38.77 4.82
CA ASN A 5 -28.86 -38.98 5.38
C ASN A 5 -28.19 -37.72 5.96
N LYS A 6 -28.67 -36.50 5.63
CA LYS A 6 -28.15 -35.26 6.23
C LYS A 6 -28.74 -34.97 7.63
N GLN A 7 -29.99 -35.32 7.89
CA GLN A 7 -30.58 -35.22 9.23
C GLN A 7 -30.03 -36.24 10.24
N LYS A 8 -29.60 -37.43 9.78
CA LYS A 8 -29.00 -38.45 10.66
C LYS A 8 -27.58 -38.11 11.16
N LYS A 9 -26.81 -37.29 10.41
CA LYS A 9 -25.48 -36.79 10.86
C LYS A 9 -25.56 -35.55 11.76
N ALA A 10 -26.60 -34.72 11.60
CA ALA A 10 -26.85 -33.59 12.49
C ALA A 10 -27.30 -34.05 13.90
N GLY A 11 -28.08 -35.14 14.00
CA GLY A 11 -28.49 -35.72 15.29
C GLY A 11 -27.34 -36.32 16.12
N ILE A 12 -26.28 -36.84 15.48
CA ILE A 12 -25.11 -37.43 16.17
C ILE A 12 -24.17 -36.33 16.70
N ALA A 13 -24.04 -35.20 15.99
CA ALA A 13 -23.22 -34.06 16.43
C ALA A 13 -23.82 -33.31 17.62
N ILE A 14 -25.15 -33.19 17.69
CA ILE A 14 -25.85 -32.55 18.81
C ILE A 14 -25.79 -33.42 20.09
N PHE A 15 -25.83 -34.75 19.96
CA PHE A 15 -25.73 -35.68 21.10
C PHE A 15 -24.31 -35.74 21.71
N ALA A 16 -23.25 -35.58 20.91
CA ALA A 16 -21.87 -35.52 21.39
C ALA A 16 -21.54 -34.21 22.14
N ILE A 17 -22.13 -33.09 21.71
CA ILE A 17 -21.96 -31.77 22.36
C ILE A 17 -22.68 -31.72 23.71
N LEU A 18 -23.84 -32.38 23.86
CA LEU A 18 -24.54 -32.49 25.16
C LEU A 18 -23.78 -33.34 26.19
N ILE A 19 -23.08 -34.41 25.79
CA ILE A 19 -22.27 -35.24 26.71
C ILE A 19 -21.03 -34.48 27.23
N ILE A 20 -20.44 -33.60 26.41
CA ILE A 20 -19.30 -32.74 26.81
C ILE A 20 -19.76 -31.65 27.78
N ILE A 21 -20.93 -31.05 27.55
CA ILE A 21 -21.50 -30.02 28.44
C ILE A 21 -21.90 -30.61 29.80
N VAL A 22 -22.51 -31.81 29.85
CA VAL A 22 -22.86 -32.48 31.13
C VAL A 22 -21.60 -32.93 31.90
N SER A 23 -20.53 -33.32 31.22
CA SER A 23 -19.25 -33.68 31.86
C SER A 23 -18.53 -32.45 32.44
N LEU A 24 -18.62 -31.28 31.80
CA LEU A 24 -18.05 -30.03 32.31
C LEU A 24 -18.81 -29.49 33.54
N VAL A 25 -20.14 -29.70 33.60
CA VAL A 25 -20.97 -29.26 34.74
C VAL A 25 -20.79 -30.16 35.98
N VAL A 26 -20.52 -31.47 35.81
CA VAL A 26 -20.20 -32.38 36.93
C VAL A 26 -18.80 -32.10 37.53
N LEU A 27 -17.85 -31.65 36.72
CA LEU A 27 -16.53 -31.21 37.20
C LEU A 27 -16.61 -29.85 37.93
N LEU A 28 -17.51 -28.96 37.50
CA LEU A 28 -17.75 -27.65 38.14
C LEU A 28 -18.56 -27.75 39.45
N LEU A 29 -19.39 -28.78 39.64
CA LEU A 29 -20.17 -28.97 40.87
C LEU A 29 -19.44 -29.74 41.99
N THR A 30 -18.23 -30.28 41.74
CA THR A 30 -17.47 -31.06 42.74
C THR A 30 -16.35 -30.30 43.46
N MET A 31 -16.13 -29.01 43.17
CA MET A 31 -15.03 -28.23 43.79
C MET A 31 -15.44 -26.91 44.47
N HIS A 32 -16.63 -26.86 45.10
CA HIS A 32 -16.95 -25.79 46.05
C HIS A 32 -17.74 -26.29 47.27
N LYS A 33 -17.06 -26.44 48.42
CA LYS A 33 -17.51 -26.08 49.79
C LYS A 33 -16.43 -26.44 50.82
N THR A 34 -15.77 -25.41 51.38
CA THR A 34 -15.84 -24.92 52.78
C THR A 34 -14.89 -25.69 53.71
N GLU A 35 -14.12 -25.07 54.61
CA GLU A 35 -14.56 -24.23 55.72
C GLU A 35 -13.39 -23.45 56.36
N GLN A 36 -13.74 -22.50 57.25
CA GLN A 36 -12.90 -21.51 57.94
C GLN A 36 -11.84 -22.11 58.89
N ASP A 37 -10.81 -21.32 59.27
CA ASP A 37 -10.49 -21.09 60.70
C ASP A 37 -9.36 -20.06 60.97
N TYR A 38 -9.38 -19.53 62.20
CA TYR A 38 -8.62 -18.42 62.81
C TYR A 38 -7.14 -18.71 63.17
N TYR A 39 -6.40 -17.63 63.49
CA TYR A 39 -4.97 -17.45 63.86
C TYR A 39 -4.39 -18.30 65.04
N PHE A 40 -3.12 -18.74 64.98
CA PHE A 40 -1.89 -18.21 65.65
C PHE A 40 -0.68 -19.20 65.57
N GLU A 41 0.53 -18.62 65.72
CA GLU A 41 1.95 -19.07 65.67
C GLU A 41 2.33 -20.51 66.13
N THR A 42 3.41 -21.16 65.67
CA THR A 42 4.83 -20.84 66.00
C THR A 42 5.84 -21.73 65.26
N GLU A 43 7.06 -21.18 65.15
CA GLU A 43 8.39 -21.79 65.09
C GLU A 43 8.93 -22.51 63.83
N GLU A 44 9.97 -21.86 63.30
CA GLU A 44 11.22 -22.41 62.78
C GLU A 44 11.16 -23.61 61.82
N ASN A 45 11.25 -23.29 60.52
CA ASN A 45 12.26 -23.96 59.71
C ASN A 45 12.75 -23.06 58.58
N LYS A 46 14.01 -22.65 58.70
CA LYS A 46 14.80 -22.01 57.64
C LYS A 46 14.86 -22.95 56.44
N ASN A 47 14.27 -22.53 55.33
CA ASN A 47 14.69 -22.94 53.99
C ASN A 47 14.44 -21.74 53.06
N TYR A 48 15.53 -21.07 52.70
CA TYR A 48 15.53 -19.94 51.77
C TYR A 48 14.85 -20.36 50.46
N LYS A 49 13.77 -19.67 50.10
CA LYS A 49 13.02 -19.85 48.86
C LYS A 49 13.33 -18.68 47.95
N ASP A 50 14.04 -18.94 46.86
CA ASP A 50 14.39 -17.93 45.86
C ASP A 50 13.10 -17.39 45.22
N THR A 51 12.74 -16.16 45.55
CA THR A 51 11.59 -15.43 45.00
C THR A 51 12.11 -14.20 44.28
N ILE A 52 11.91 -14.13 42.96
CA ILE A 52 12.30 -12.97 42.16
C ILE A 52 11.11 -12.01 42.14
N TYR A 53 11.32 -10.81 42.65
CA TYR A 53 10.35 -9.71 42.57
C TYR A 53 10.74 -8.82 41.39
N VAL A 54 9.96 -8.86 40.31
CA VAL A 54 10.11 -7.90 39.21
C VAL A 54 9.15 -6.75 39.49
N GLN A 55 9.67 -5.70 40.12
CA GLN A 55 8.92 -4.48 40.38
C GLN A 55 9.15 -3.49 39.24
N ILE A 56 8.17 -3.33 38.36
CA ILE A 56 8.19 -2.31 37.31
C ILE A 56 7.65 -1.01 37.91
N ASN A 57 8.53 -0.21 38.51
CA ASN A 57 8.15 1.12 38.99
C ASN A 57 8.20 2.12 37.84
N GLN A 58 7.04 2.51 37.30
CA GLN A 58 6.94 3.73 36.49
C GLN A 58 6.87 4.94 37.41
N SER A 59 7.94 5.73 37.47
CA SER A 59 7.85 7.09 38.02
C SER A 59 7.62 8.06 36.87
N TYR A 60 6.52 8.81 36.93
CA TYR A 60 6.19 9.87 35.98
C TYR A 60 6.49 11.24 36.59
N GLY A 61 7.32 12.02 35.90
CA GLY A 61 7.50 13.46 36.12
C GLY A 61 6.82 14.27 35.00
N LYS A 62 6.02 15.26 35.40
CA LYS A 62 5.19 16.24 34.62
C LYS A 62 5.96 17.00 33.51
N ALA A 63 5.37 17.59 32.45
CA ALA A 63 3.99 18.00 32.12
C ALA A 63 3.86 18.34 30.62
N GLY A 64 2.63 18.24 30.08
CA GLY A 64 2.16 18.99 28.91
C GLY A 64 2.39 18.35 27.53
N GLY A 65 1.36 17.69 26.99
CA GLY A 65 1.27 17.29 25.57
C GLY A 65 1.89 15.93 25.26
N VAL A 66 1.05 14.90 25.16
CA VAL A 66 1.26 13.53 24.63
C VAL A 66 2.69 13.01 24.45
N THR A 67 3.07 11.93 25.14
CA THR A 67 4.13 11.01 24.65
C THR A 67 4.05 9.60 25.28
N LEU A 68 3.92 8.55 24.46
CA LEU A 68 4.48 7.21 24.72
C LEU A 68 4.92 6.63 23.36
N PRO A 69 6.18 6.84 23.00
CA PRO A 69 7.10 5.71 23.09
C PRO A 69 8.49 6.15 23.61
N PHE A 70 9.12 5.36 24.50
CA PHE A 70 10.55 4.96 24.38
C PHE A 70 11.01 4.02 25.51
N ILE A 71 11.95 3.14 25.17
CA ILE A 71 12.63 2.13 26.00
C ILE A 71 13.89 2.74 26.67
N MET A 72 14.25 2.20 27.85
CA MET A 72 15.55 2.17 28.58
C MET A 72 15.61 2.99 29.88
N TRP A 73 16.17 2.56 31.03
CA TRP A 73 16.80 1.33 31.55
C TRP A 73 16.46 1.23 33.06
N THR A 74 16.57 0.04 33.64
CA THR A 74 16.46 -0.26 35.08
C THR A 74 17.80 -0.02 35.78
N GLU A 75 17.80 0.68 36.92
CA GLU A 75 18.88 0.53 37.91
C GLU A 75 18.56 -0.71 38.76
N ASP A 76 19.42 -1.71 38.60
CA ASP A 76 19.37 -2.99 39.30
C ASP A 76 19.43 -2.84 40.82
N VAL A 77 18.70 -3.71 41.53
CA VAL A 77 19.21 -4.27 42.78
C VAL A 77 18.98 -5.78 42.78
N PHE A 78 20.07 -6.51 42.54
CA PHE A 78 20.20 -7.94 42.77
C PHE A 78 20.67 -8.20 44.20
N GLU A 79 20.09 -9.20 44.88
CA GLU A 79 20.72 -9.84 46.04
C GLU A 79 20.70 -11.37 45.88
N TYR A 80 21.91 -11.97 45.88
CA TYR A 80 22.17 -13.40 45.90
C TYR A 80 22.82 -13.73 47.25
N GLY A 81 22.21 -14.60 48.06
CA GLY A 81 22.84 -15.09 49.29
C GLY A 81 22.43 -14.42 50.62
N GLY A 82 21.22 -13.87 50.73
CA GLY A 82 20.54 -13.85 52.04
C GLY A 82 20.62 -12.59 52.89
N HIS A 83 20.74 -11.40 52.30
CA HIS A 83 20.26 -10.17 52.94
C HIS A 83 19.24 -9.45 52.04
N LYS A 84 18.54 -8.47 52.61
CA LYS A 84 17.39 -7.75 52.05
C LYS A 84 17.66 -6.26 52.27
N VAL A 85 17.48 -5.44 51.26
CA VAL A 85 17.13 -4.02 51.42
C VAL A 85 15.96 -3.76 50.46
N ALA A 86 14.72 -3.65 50.92
CA ALA A 86 14.26 -2.53 51.73
C ALA A 86 13.45 -2.96 52.96
N GLU A 87 13.94 -2.59 54.14
CA GLU A 87 13.07 -2.24 55.26
C GLU A 87 12.34 -0.94 54.91
N GLY A 88 11.02 -0.94 55.07
CA GLY A 88 10.22 0.28 55.06
C GLY A 88 9.59 0.62 53.71
N ILE A 89 8.60 -0.16 53.27
CA ILE A 89 7.42 0.45 52.67
C ILE A 89 6.26 0.10 53.58
N ASP A 90 5.85 1.14 54.29
CA ASP A 90 4.66 1.19 55.13
C ASP A 90 3.45 0.64 54.36
N SER A 91 2.65 -0.13 55.08
CA SER A 91 1.29 -0.51 54.72
C SER A 91 0.51 0.72 54.22
N SER A 92 -0.19 0.56 53.11
CA SER A 92 -1.00 1.59 52.41
C SER A 92 -0.21 2.55 51.52
N LEU A 93 -0.17 2.24 50.22
CA LEU A 93 -0.17 3.24 49.14
C LEU A 93 -0.44 2.51 47.82
N SER A 94 -1.69 2.09 47.61
CA SER A 94 -2.21 1.97 46.25
C SER A 94 -2.11 3.35 45.60
N LYS A 95 -1.03 3.62 44.87
CA LYS A 95 -0.94 4.86 44.08
C LYS A 95 -1.84 4.68 42.86
N ILE A 96 -3.04 5.25 42.95
CA ILE A 96 -3.94 5.47 41.81
C ILE A 96 -3.24 6.46 40.86
N ILE A 97 -2.88 5.99 39.66
CA ILE A 97 -2.36 6.87 38.61
C ILE A 97 -3.54 7.26 37.72
N ARG A 98 -3.86 8.57 37.70
CA ARG A 98 -4.85 9.15 36.78
C ARG A 98 -4.19 9.50 35.46
N ILE A 99 -4.71 8.95 34.36
CA ILE A 99 -4.25 9.26 33.00
C ILE A 99 -5.38 10.00 32.27
N ASP A 100 -5.15 11.26 31.90
CA ASP A 100 -6.01 12.00 30.96
C ASP A 100 -5.52 11.72 29.54
N ILE A 101 -6.36 11.06 28.73
CA ILE A 101 -6.03 10.77 27.33
C ILE A 101 -6.50 11.94 26.46
N ASP A 102 -5.55 12.68 25.89
CA ASP A 102 -5.84 13.70 24.89
C ASP A 102 -4.93 13.52 23.68
N GLY A 103 -5.41 12.82 22.64
CA GLY A 103 -4.62 12.53 21.45
C GLY A 103 -5.27 11.56 20.46
N ASN A 104 -4.91 11.66 19.18
CA ASN A 104 -5.57 11.01 18.03
C ASN A 104 -5.24 9.51 17.81
N ALA A 105 -4.64 8.82 18.78
CA ALA A 105 -4.12 7.44 18.59
C ALA A 105 -5.05 6.32 19.09
N ILE A 106 -6.19 6.65 19.71
CA ILE A 106 -7.22 5.70 20.14
C ILE A 106 -8.56 6.22 19.59
N SER A 107 -9.53 5.34 19.28
CA SER A 107 -10.82 5.72 18.69
C SER A 107 -11.49 6.88 19.46
N GLU A 108 -12.22 7.75 18.76
CA GLU A 108 -12.85 8.95 19.34
C GLU A 108 -13.77 8.67 20.55
N GLU A 109 -14.21 7.42 20.72
CA GLU A 109 -14.99 6.92 21.84
C GLU A 109 -14.32 7.10 23.22
N TYR A 110 -12.99 7.12 23.27
CA TYR A 110 -12.23 7.14 24.54
C TYR A 110 -11.62 8.51 24.87
N ARG A 111 -11.94 9.56 24.08
CA ARG A 111 -11.52 10.95 24.39
C ARG A 111 -12.16 11.45 25.67
N ASN A 112 -11.36 12.06 26.55
CA ASN A 112 -11.76 12.59 27.87
C ASN A 112 -12.23 11.52 28.88
N CYS A 113 -11.89 10.25 28.66
CA CYS A 113 -12.09 9.21 29.67
C CYS A 113 -10.91 9.22 30.65
N GLN A 114 -11.22 9.15 31.96
CA GLN A 114 -10.24 8.90 33.00
C GLN A 114 -10.16 7.42 33.31
N PHE A 115 -8.94 6.92 33.49
CA PHE A 115 -8.66 5.53 33.83
C PHE A 115 -7.74 5.49 35.04
N ASP A 116 -8.12 4.66 36.02
CA ASP A 116 -7.31 4.37 37.20
C ASP A 116 -6.57 3.04 36.98
N ILE A 117 -5.24 3.08 37.01
CA ILE A 117 -4.42 1.85 36.98
C ILE A 117 -3.86 1.63 38.39
N VAL A 118 -4.18 0.47 38.96
CA VAL A 118 -3.60 0.02 40.24
C VAL A 118 -2.45 -0.93 39.92
N GLU A 119 -1.27 -0.62 40.48
CA GLU A 119 -0.06 -1.43 40.64
C GLU A 119 0.02 -2.73 39.81
N ILE A 120 0.93 -2.74 38.83
CA ILE A 120 1.28 -3.97 38.10
C ILE A 120 2.44 -4.64 38.86
N SER A 121 2.10 -5.43 39.87
CA SER A 121 3.05 -6.30 40.56
C SER A 121 2.81 -7.75 40.14
N GLY A 122 3.86 -8.45 39.71
CA GLY A 122 3.82 -9.89 39.46
C GLY A 122 4.76 -10.61 40.41
N THR A 123 4.28 -11.66 41.07
CA THR A 123 5.10 -12.48 41.98
C THR A 123 5.33 -13.86 41.37
N ILE A 124 6.57 -14.22 41.06
CA ILE A 124 6.93 -15.57 40.61
C ILE A 124 7.48 -16.33 41.82
N THR A 125 6.73 -17.33 42.30
CA THR A 125 7.17 -18.19 43.41
C THR A 125 7.65 -19.54 42.88
N CYS A 126 8.89 -19.89 43.20
CA CYS A 126 9.54 -21.13 42.76
C CYS A 126 9.19 -22.29 43.71
N ARG A 127 8.74 -23.42 43.16
CA ARG A 127 8.78 -24.74 43.82
C ARG A 127 9.35 -25.75 42.83
N ASP A 128 10.65 -25.96 42.95
CA ASP A 128 11.51 -26.95 42.32
C ASP A 128 11.43 -27.15 40.79
N ASP A 129 12.64 -27.16 40.24
CA ASP A 129 13.04 -27.37 38.84
C ASP A 129 12.83 -26.13 37.93
N ARG A 130 13.90 -25.32 37.79
CA ARG A 130 13.97 -24.13 36.91
C ARG A 130 13.38 -24.39 35.52
N ARG A 131 13.52 -25.61 34.98
CA ARG A 131 12.97 -26.02 33.67
C ARG A 131 11.43 -26.06 33.61
N LYS A 132 10.73 -26.30 34.73
CA LYS A 132 9.25 -26.33 34.79
C LYS A 132 8.65 -24.94 34.86
N ILE A 133 9.34 -23.99 35.48
CA ILE A 133 8.95 -22.57 35.55
C ILE A 133 9.00 -21.94 34.17
N ILE A 134 10.12 -22.17 33.47
CA ILE A 134 10.34 -21.80 32.07
C ILE A 134 9.17 -22.32 31.20
N LYS A 135 8.85 -23.62 31.24
CA LYS A 135 7.71 -24.21 30.50
C LYS A 135 6.33 -23.67 30.87
N SER A 136 6.15 -23.19 32.11
CA SER A 136 4.89 -22.64 32.63
C SER A 136 4.70 -21.15 32.32
N LEU A 137 5.79 -20.40 32.14
CA LEU A 137 5.77 -18.96 31.85
C LEU A 137 5.37 -18.66 30.40
N TYR A 138 5.74 -19.52 29.44
CA TYR A 138 5.41 -19.35 28.03
C TYR A 138 3.92 -19.50 27.70
N GLY A 139 3.17 -20.28 28.48
CA GLY A 139 1.80 -20.67 28.14
C GLY A 139 0.69 -19.92 28.88
N ARG A 140 1.01 -18.91 29.70
CA ARG A 140 0.00 -18.21 30.50
C ARG A 140 -0.26 -16.82 29.94
N LYS A 141 -1.52 -16.57 29.57
CA LYS A 141 -2.07 -15.21 29.55
C LYS A 141 -1.88 -14.63 30.96
N PHE A 142 -0.97 -13.69 31.09
CA PHE A 142 -0.94 -12.86 32.28
C PHE A 142 -2.06 -11.87 32.13
N SER A 143 -3.15 -12.09 32.87
CA SER A 143 -4.15 -11.05 33.06
C SER A 143 -3.54 -10.04 34.02
N PRO A 144 -3.13 -8.84 33.59
CA PRO A 144 -3.08 -7.75 34.55
C PRO A 144 -4.46 -7.71 35.22
N LEU A 145 -4.52 -7.55 36.54
CA LEU A 145 -5.75 -7.11 37.19
C LEU A 145 -5.96 -5.65 36.78
N LEU A 146 -6.36 -5.46 35.53
CA LEU A 146 -6.64 -4.18 34.93
C LEU A 146 -8.07 -3.83 35.33
N PHE A 147 -8.23 -3.18 36.48
CA PHE A 147 -9.46 -2.48 36.79
C PHE A 147 -9.52 -1.21 35.96
N VAL A 148 -9.86 -1.34 34.68
CA VAL A 148 -10.09 -0.19 33.82
C VAL A 148 -11.51 0.29 34.04
N GLU A 149 -11.70 1.08 35.09
CA GLU A 149 -12.95 1.84 35.24
C GLU A 149 -12.82 3.10 34.39
N GLY A 150 -13.48 3.12 33.25
CA GLY A 150 -13.59 4.33 32.44
C GLY A 150 -14.62 5.26 33.07
N TYR A 151 -14.27 6.52 33.28
CA TYR A 151 -15.21 7.55 33.73
C TYR A 151 -15.30 8.65 32.69
N LYS A 152 -16.52 9.11 32.40
CA LYS A 152 -16.75 10.30 31.58
C LYS A 152 -17.47 11.35 32.42
N GLY A 153 -16.70 12.15 33.16
CA GLY A 153 -17.23 12.92 34.29
C GLY A 153 -17.42 12.01 35.50
N ASP A 154 -18.57 12.07 36.17
CA ASP A 154 -18.87 11.25 37.36
C ASP A 154 -19.59 9.90 37.03
N GLU A 155 -19.87 9.63 35.76
CA GLU A 155 -20.56 8.41 35.31
C GLU A 155 -19.58 7.33 34.82
N LYS A 156 -19.80 6.10 35.30
CA LYS A 156 -18.99 4.90 35.04
C LYS A 156 -19.36 4.28 33.69
N TYR A 157 -18.37 3.98 32.85
CA TYR A 157 -18.52 3.31 31.57
C TYR A 157 -18.55 1.79 31.74
N ASP A 158 -19.58 1.13 31.24
CA ASP A 158 -19.74 -0.32 31.42
C ASP A 158 -18.93 -1.18 30.44
N HIS A 159 -18.42 -0.62 29.34
CA HIS A 159 -17.73 -1.40 28.30
C HIS A 159 -16.47 -0.69 27.77
N VAL A 160 -15.37 -0.79 28.52
CA VAL A 160 -14.05 -0.47 27.98
C VAL A 160 -13.54 -1.69 27.23
N ASN A 161 -13.12 -1.53 25.97
CA ASN A 161 -12.43 -2.60 25.25
C ASN A 161 -11.02 -2.72 25.82
N THR A 162 -10.88 -3.53 26.88
CA THR A 162 -9.63 -3.69 27.64
C THR A 162 -8.51 -4.30 26.80
N SER A 163 -8.81 -4.97 25.69
CA SER A 163 -7.81 -5.64 24.84
C SER A 163 -6.73 -4.70 24.29
N VAL A 164 -7.05 -3.43 24.03
CA VAL A 164 -6.07 -2.44 23.54
C VAL A 164 -5.10 -2.03 24.65
N PHE A 165 -5.59 -1.89 25.87
CA PHE A 165 -4.79 -1.56 27.05
C PHE A 165 -4.02 -2.78 27.57
N GLU A 166 -4.63 -3.95 27.55
CA GLU A 166 -3.97 -5.24 27.84
C GLU A 166 -2.76 -5.42 26.93
N ASN A 167 -2.90 -5.25 25.61
CA ASN A 167 -1.76 -5.36 24.68
C ASN A 167 -0.69 -4.27 24.90
N ALA A 168 -1.09 -3.02 25.17
CA ALA A 168 -0.16 -1.91 25.41
C ALA A 168 0.64 -2.05 26.72
N ILE A 169 0.12 -2.79 27.69
CA ILE A 169 0.72 -3.02 29.01
C ILE A 169 1.48 -4.36 29.06
N GLU A 170 0.93 -5.38 28.42
CA GLU A 170 1.49 -6.73 28.39
C GLU A 170 2.84 -6.75 27.64
N LEU A 171 2.98 -5.99 26.55
CA LEU A 171 4.22 -5.96 25.77
C LEU A 171 5.42 -5.39 26.57
N PRO A 172 5.37 -4.18 27.20
CA PRO A 172 6.46 -3.69 28.04
C PRO A 172 6.78 -4.59 29.25
N PHE A 173 5.77 -5.20 29.86
CA PHE A 173 5.95 -6.16 30.95
C PHE A 173 6.70 -7.40 30.48
N LYS A 174 6.28 -8.00 29.35
CA LYS A 174 6.96 -9.15 28.74
C LYS A 174 8.40 -8.82 28.35
N VAL A 175 8.68 -7.62 27.80
CA VAL A 175 10.05 -7.17 27.51
C VAL A 175 10.91 -7.13 28.77
N THR A 176 10.40 -6.52 29.84
CA THR A 176 11.13 -6.41 31.13
C THR A 176 11.36 -7.79 31.74
N LEU A 177 10.35 -8.67 31.69
CA LEU A 177 10.46 -10.05 32.12
C LEU A 177 11.53 -10.80 31.33
N PHE A 178 11.59 -10.63 30.00
CA PHE A 178 12.63 -11.25 29.17
C PHE A 178 14.03 -10.71 29.46
N ASN A 179 14.18 -9.42 29.74
CA ASN A 179 15.47 -8.87 30.17
C ASN A 179 15.92 -9.41 31.54
N VAL A 180 14.99 -9.55 32.49
CA VAL A 180 15.28 -10.17 33.80
C VAL A 180 15.62 -11.66 33.64
N LEU A 181 14.85 -12.40 32.83
CA LEU A 181 15.14 -13.79 32.52
C LEU A 181 16.47 -13.95 31.79
N PHE A 182 16.87 -12.96 30.97
CA PHE A 182 18.17 -12.91 30.32
C PHE A 182 19.31 -12.84 31.34
N GLU A 183 19.24 -11.93 32.31
CA GLU A 183 20.27 -11.81 33.35
C GLU A 183 20.34 -13.06 34.25
N LEU A 184 19.22 -13.76 34.45
CA LEU A 184 19.12 -14.89 35.37
C LEU A 184 19.48 -16.26 34.78
N ASP A 185 18.98 -16.55 33.57
CA ASP A 185 19.10 -17.85 32.90
C ASP A 185 19.73 -17.72 31.49
N GLY A 186 20.30 -16.56 31.17
CA GLY A 186 20.95 -16.28 29.90
C GLY A 186 19.95 -16.08 28.75
N ILE A 187 20.42 -16.14 27.51
CA ILE A 187 19.61 -15.81 26.31
C ILE A 187 18.44 -16.76 26.02
N LYS A 188 18.49 -17.98 26.57
CA LYS A 188 17.56 -19.08 26.23
C LYS A 188 16.07 -18.73 26.39
N PRO A 189 15.62 -18.00 27.44
CA PRO A 189 14.21 -17.70 27.60
C PRO A 189 13.67 -16.69 26.59
N VAL A 190 14.48 -15.67 26.26
CA VAL A 190 14.17 -14.69 25.22
C VAL A 190 14.08 -15.37 23.86
N MET A 191 14.96 -16.33 23.63
CA MET A 191 15.02 -17.14 22.43
C MET A 191 13.82 -18.07 22.20
N HIS A 192 13.35 -18.76 23.24
CA HIS A 192 12.15 -19.59 23.12
C HIS A 192 10.91 -18.74 22.82
N ALA A 193 10.85 -17.54 23.40
CA ALA A 193 9.75 -16.61 23.20
C ALA A 193 9.70 -16.00 21.78
N LEU A 194 10.84 -15.83 21.11
CA LEU A 194 10.86 -15.45 19.69
C LEU A 194 10.24 -16.51 18.78
N LEU A 195 10.33 -17.78 19.16
CA LEU A 195 9.85 -18.91 18.37
C LEU A 195 8.42 -19.31 18.76
N ASP A 196 7.79 -18.55 19.66
CA ASP A 196 6.40 -18.76 20.10
C ASP A 196 5.41 -18.50 18.95
N GLU A 197 4.16 -18.98 19.06
CA GLU A 197 3.12 -18.71 18.06
C GLU A 197 2.41 -17.37 18.30
N GLU A 198 2.50 -16.82 19.52
CA GLU A 198 1.83 -15.60 19.94
C GLU A 198 2.65 -14.34 19.58
N TRP A 199 2.06 -13.48 18.74
CA TRP A 199 2.73 -12.27 18.25
C TRP A 199 3.24 -11.35 19.38
N ASN A 200 2.46 -11.12 20.45
CA ASN A 200 2.89 -10.29 21.59
C ASN A 200 4.17 -10.83 22.26
N THR A 201 4.27 -12.16 22.36
CA THR A 201 5.41 -12.84 22.98
C THR A 201 6.64 -12.77 22.08
N GLN A 202 6.47 -12.99 20.78
CA GLN A 202 7.52 -12.81 19.78
C GLN A 202 8.05 -11.36 19.75
N GLU A 203 7.15 -10.37 19.76
CA GLU A 203 7.51 -8.95 19.67
C GLU A 203 8.21 -8.45 20.93
N ALA A 204 7.77 -8.89 22.11
CA ALA A 204 8.47 -8.61 23.36
C ALA A 204 9.88 -9.20 23.37
N ALA A 205 10.04 -10.42 22.87
CA ALA A 205 11.33 -11.08 22.79
C ALA A 205 12.29 -10.38 21.81
N LYS A 206 11.80 -9.88 20.67
CA LYS A 206 12.60 -9.07 19.72
C LYS A 206 13.10 -7.78 20.38
N ASN A 207 12.22 -7.09 21.09
CA ASN A 207 12.56 -5.84 21.78
C ASN A 207 13.60 -6.08 22.90
N ALA A 208 13.45 -7.18 23.65
CA ALA A 208 14.45 -7.61 24.63
C ALA A 208 15.79 -7.88 23.95
N LEU A 209 15.82 -8.66 22.86
CA LEU A 209 17.03 -8.94 22.10
C LEU A 209 17.73 -7.71 21.53
N ALA A 210 16.98 -6.73 21.05
CA ALA A 210 17.54 -5.46 20.57
C ALA A 210 18.25 -4.68 21.68
N SER A 211 17.86 -4.90 22.95
CA SER A 211 18.49 -4.26 24.12
C SER A 211 19.69 -5.04 24.68
N ILE A 212 19.89 -6.30 24.25
CA ILE A 212 20.94 -7.18 24.75
C ILE A 212 22.23 -7.03 23.93
N ASN A 213 23.38 -7.07 24.61
CA ASN A 213 24.71 -6.97 23.97
C ASN A 213 24.96 -8.13 22.98
N PRO A 214 25.16 -7.88 21.67
CA PRO A 214 25.30 -8.93 20.64
C PRO A 214 26.47 -9.91 20.84
N LYS A 215 27.40 -9.65 21.76
CA LYS A 215 28.58 -10.50 22.02
C LYS A 215 28.24 -11.91 22.50
N TRP A 216 27.05 -12.17 23.05
CA TRP A 216 26.62 -13.51 23.48
C TRP A 216 26.66 -14.53 22.33
N MET A 217 26.53 -14.08 21.07
CA MET A 217 26.65 -14.90 19.87
C MET A 217 28.01 -15.56 19.66
N LYS A 218 29.04 -15.10 20.38
CA LYS A 218 30.39 -15.71 20.36
C LYS A 218 30.59 -16.72 21.49
N SER A 219 29.56 -17.00 22.29
CA SER A 219 29.59 -17.98 23.39
C SER A 219 29.10 -19.34 22.94
N ASP A 220 29.44 -20.39 23.70
CA ASP A 220 29.00 -21.77 23.45
C ASP A 220 27.46 -21.92 23.41
N MET A 221 26.72 -20.98 24.00
CA MET A 221 25.25 -20.94 23.94
C MET A 221 24.69 -20.66 22.53
N ALA A 222 25.48 -20.08 21.62
CA ALA A 222 25.02 -19.78 20.26
C ALA A 222 24.71 -21.05 19.46
N VAL A 223 25.48 -22.14 19.67
CA VAL A 223 25.35 -23.39 18.91
C VAL A 223 24.07 -24.15 19.24
N GLU A 224 23.66 -24.20 20.52
CA GLU A 224 22.41 -24.86 20.93
C GLU A 224 21.19 -24.14 20.33
N PHE A 225 21.24 -22.80 20.28
CA PHE A 225 20.14 -22.00 19.78
C PHE A 225 20.03 -21.97 18.25
N GLU A 226 21.14 -22.05 17.51
CA GLU A 226 21.09 -22.20 16.06
C GLU A 226 20.23 -23.39 15.64
N GLY A 227 20.32 -24.51 16.36
CA GLY A 227 19.47 -25.68 16.14
C GLY A 227 17.97 -25.39 16.30
N GLU A 228 17.59 -24.58 17.29
CA GLU A 228 16.21 -24.17 17.54
C GLU A 228 15.70 -23.20 16.45
N ILE A 229 16.51 -22.20 16.05
CA ILE A 229 16.19 -21.32 14.93
C ILE A 229 15.99 -22.15 13.66
N ILE A 230 16.91 -23.06 13.35
CA ILE A 230 16.85 -23.93 12.18
C ILE A 230 15.57 -24.77 12.20
N SER A 231 15.16 -25.28 13.36
CA SER A 231 13.90 -26.00 13.53
C SER A 231 12.70 -25.10 13.22
N ALA A 232 12.69 -23.88 13.75
CA ALA A 232 11.62 -22.91 13.54
C ALA A 232 11.53 -22.42 12.09
N LEU A 233 12.66 -22.25 11.39
CA LEU A 233 12.70 -21.94 9.96
C LEU A 233 12.05 -23.05 9.10
N LYS A 234 12.02 -24.29 9.60
CA LYS A 234 11.36 -25.44 8.98
C LYS A 234 9.92 -25.64 9.45
N SER A 235 9.39 -24.76 10.31
CA SER A 235 8.03 -24.86 10.83
C SER A 235 7.00 -24.75 9.72
N LYS A 236 5.87 -25.44 9.86
CA LYS A 236 4.70 -25.26 8.99
C LYS A 236 3.98 -23.94 9.25
N ASN A 237 4.10 -23.40 10.46
CA ASN A 237 3.50 -22.12 10.85
C ASN A 237 4.33 -20.95 10.28
N GLU A 238 3.70 -20.12 9.44
CA GLU A 238 4.34 -18.97 8.80
C GLU A 238 4.80 -17.92 9.80
N SER A 239 4.04 -17.68 10.87
CA SER A 239 4.41 -16.73 11.94
C SER A 239 5.73 -17.13 12.58
N VAL A 240 5.87 -18.42 12.91
CA VAL A 240 7.08 -18.98 13.52
C VAL A 240 8.28 -18.87 12.57
N ARG A 241 8.10 -19.17 11.28
CA ARG A 241 9.17 -18.98 10.27
C ARG A 241 9.61 -17.52 10.16
N ASN A 242 8.65 -16.59 10.07
CA ASN A 242 8.94 -15.16 9.94
C ASN A 242 9.67 -14.61 11.17
N SER A 243 9.29 -15.04 12.36
CA SER A 243 9.98 -14.67 13.60
C SER A 243 11.40 -15.23 13.68
N ALA A 244 11.62 -16.46 13.21
CA ALA A 244 12.97 -17.03 13.09
C ALA A 244 13.84 -16.26 12.08
N VAL A 245 13.29 -15.84 10.94
CA VAL A 245 13.98 -14.98 9.96
C VAL A 245 14.32 -13.60 10.57
N GLU A 246 13.39 -13.00 11.31
CA GLU A 246 13.62 -11.69 11.94
C GLU A 246 14.65 -11.77 13.06
N THR A 247 14.66 -12.88 13.80
CA THR A 247 15.73 -13.18 14.76
C THR A 247 17.08 -13.17 14.05
N LEU A 248 17.20 -13.87 12.91
CA LEU A 248 18.40 -13.86 12.07
C LEU A 248 18.75 -12.47 11.52
N ARG A 249 17.79 -11.56 11.36
CA ARG A 249 18.06 -10.16 10.96
C ARG A 249 18.79 -9.36 12.02
N ILE A 250 18.45 -9.60 13.29
CA ILE A 250 19.11 -8.98 14.44
C ILE A 250 20.53 -9.55 14.57
N ILE A 251 20.64 -10.87 14.51
CA ILE A 251 21.88 -11.56 14.86
C ILE A 251 22.88 -11.66 13.68
N LYS A 252 22.40 -11.77 12.44
CA LYS A 252 23.16 -11.79 11.17
C LYS A 252 24.19 -12.91 11.00
N THR A 253 24.32 -13.85 11.93
CA THR A 253 25.23 -15.00 11.78
C THR A 253 24.48 -16.31 11.86
N LEU A 254 24.95 -17.30 11.10
CA LEU A 254 24.55 -18.70 11.18
C LEU A 254 25.79 -19.54 10.81
N HIS A 255 26.27 -20.37 11.74
CA HIS A 255 27.49 -21.15 11.55
C HIS A 255 27.24 -22.38 10.66
N ASP A 256 26.20 -23.16 10.95
CA ASP A 256 25.81 -24.30 10.10
C ASP A 256 24.75 -23.89 9.08
N ILE A 257 25.19 -23.65 7.84
CA ILE A 257 24.31 -23.31 6.72
C ILE A 257 23.73 -24.54 6.02
N LYS A 258 24.21 -25.75 6.32
CA LYS A 258 23.78 -26.99 5.67
C LYS A 258 22.26 -27.22 5.79
N PRO A 259 21.61 -26.95 6.93
CA PRO A 259 20.16 -27.06 7.03
C PRO A 259 19.40 -26.10 6.10
N ILE A 260 19.97 -24.92 5.82
CA ILE A 260 19.40 -23.96 4.86
C ILE A 260 19.62 -24.46 3.43
N ALA A 261 20.79 -25.00 3.11
CA ALA A 261 21.07 -25.63 1.83
C ALA A 261 20.11 -26.81 1.54
N ASP A 262 19.72 -27.57 2.58
CA ASP A 262 18.73 -28.63 2.46
C ASP A 262 17.32 -28.08 2.17
N MET A 263 16.95 -26.93 2.77
CA MET A 263 15.65 -26.27 2.51
C MET A 263 15.49 -25.86 1.05
N ILE A 264 16.56 -25.41 0.39
CA ILE A 264 16.57 -25.02 -1.04
C ILE A 264 16.20 -26.20 -1.95
N LYS A 265 16.56 -27.42 -1.56
CA LYS A 265 16.33 -28.65 -2.36
C LYS A 265 14.92 -29.23 -2.18
N THR A 266 14.10 -28.64 -1.31
CA THR A 266 12.75 -29.14 -1.02
C THR A 266 11.75 -28.76 -2.13
N SER A 267 10.67 -29.54 -2.25
CA SER A 267 9.54 -29.20 -3.13
C SER A 267 8.65 -28.10 -2.54
N GLU A 268 8.73 -27.83 -1.23
CA GLU A 268 7.95 -26.82 -0.52
C GLU A 268 8.49 -25.42 -0.77
N TRP A 269 7.79 -24.65 -1.59
CA TRP A 269 8.25 -23.32 -2.00
C TRP A 269 8.34 -22.33 -0.82
N GLU A 270 7.53 -22.52 0.23
CA GLU A 270 7.56 -21.72 1.45
C GLU A 270 8.91 -21.85 2.16
N LEU A 271 9.48 -23.06 2.18
CA LEU A 271 10.79 -23.33 2.76
C LEU A 271 11.90 -22.75 1.89
N ARG A 272 11.79 -22.86 0.56
CA ARG A 272 12.77 -22.24 -0.36
C ARG A 272 12.75 -20.71 -0.28
N LYS A 273 11.58 -20.10 -0.15
CA LYS A 273 11.43 -18.65 0.12
C LYS A 273 12.09 -18.28 1.45
N THR A 274 11.77 -19.02 2.52
CA THR A 274 12.36 -18.80 3.85
C THR A 274 13.89 -18.92 3.81
N ALA A 275 14.42 -19.92 3.10
CA ALA A 275 15.86 -20.07 2.87
C ALA A 275 16.44 -18.85 2.14
N THR A 276 15.77 -18.36 1.10
CA THR A 276 16.20 -17.14 0.37
C THR A 276 16.26 -15.92 1.29
N ASP A 277 15.23 -15.73 2.15
CA ASP A 277 15.18 -14.63 3.11
C ASP A 277 16.35 -14.71 4.11
N VAL A 278 16.60 -15.91 4.66
CA VAL A 278 17.75 -16.15 5.56
C VAL A 278 19.08 -15.85 4.87
N LEU A 279 19.29 -16.40 3.68
CA LEU A 279 20.53 -16.22 2.92
C LEU A 279 20.78 -14.75 2.56
N SER A 280 19.73 -13.96 2.35
CA SER A 280 19.86 -12.52 2.09
C SER A 280 20.44 -11.76 3.28
N ILE A 281 20.16 -12.22 4.49
CA ILE A 281 20.49 -11.56 5.75
C ILE A 281 21.87 -11.96 6.25
N ILE A 282 22.18 -13.25 6.28
CA ILE A 282 23.37 -13.76 6.97
C ILE A 282 24.67 -13.35 6.27
N ASP A 283 25.71 -13.07 7.07
CA ASP A 283 27.06 -12.79 6.59
C ASP A 283 27.88 -14.10 6.53
N ASN A 284 27.54 -14.95 5.56
CA ASN A 284 28.23 -16.22 5.34
C ASN A 284 28.72 -16.29 3.86
N PRO A 285 30.00 -16.61 3.59
CA PRO A 285 30.53 -16.71 2.23
C PRO A 285 29.79 -17.71 1.33
N GLU A 286 29.32 -18.83 1.89
CA GLU A 286 28.57 -19.86 1.15
C GLU A 286 27.16 -19.40 0.78
N ALA A 287 26.62 -18.38 1.47
CA ALA A 287 25.27 -17.88 1.18
C ALA A 287 25.14 -17.32 -0.24
N VAL A 288 26.21 -16.72 -0.77
CA VAL A 288 26.25 -16.23 -2.16
C VAL A 288 26.08 -17.38 -3.15
N ASP A 289 26.74 -18.51 -2.92
CA ASP A 289 26.68 -19.66 -3.81
C ASP A 289 25.29 -20.32 -3.78
N LEU A 290 24.69 -20.44 -2.59
CA LEU A 290 23.33 -20.94 -2.45
C LEU A 290 22.28 -20.01 -3.06
N LEU A 291 22.46 -18.69 -2.97
CA LEU A 291 21.62 -17.73 -3.67
C LEU A 291 21.75 -17.87 -5.19
N ILE A 292 22.97 -18.05 -5.72
CA ILE A 292 23.19 -18.31 -7.14
C ILE A 292 22.45 -19.58 -7.59
N ASP A 293 22.41 -20.63 -6.77
CA ASP A 293 21.62 -21.84 -7.08
C ASP A 293 20.11 -21.56 -7.11
N LEU A 294 19.59 -20.74 -6.19
CA LEU A 294 18.19 -20.31 -6.15
C LEU A 294 17.77 -19.45 -7.35
N LEU A 295 18.72 -18.90 -8.12
CA LEU A 295 18.40 -18.25 -9.39
C LEU A 295 17.85 -19.23 -10.44
N LYS A 296 17.97 -20.54 -10.24
CA LYS A 296 17.44 -21.57 -11.15
C LYS A 296 16.07 -22.11 -10.69
N ASP A 297 15.48 -21.54 -9.64
CA ASP A 297 14.21 -22.00 -9.10
C ASP A 297 13.07 -21.94 -10.13
N GLU A 298 12.12 -22.85 -10.06
CA GLU A 298 10.94 -22.85 -10.95
C GLU A 298 10.05 -21.61 -10.77
N ARG A 299 10.00 -21.04 -9.55
CA ARG A 299 9.17 -19.89 -9.20
C ARG A 299 9.89 -18.56 -9.43
N GLY A 300 9.21 -17.65 -10.13
CA GLY A 300 9.74 -16.31 -10.41
C GLY A 300 10.00 -15.51 -9.14
N GLU A 301 9.18 -15.66 -8.10
CA GLU A 301 9.34 -14.96 -6.83
C GLU A 301 10.67 -15.29 -6.15
N ILE A 302 11.05 -16.57 -6.14
CA ILE A 302 12.31 -17.03 -5.53
C ILE A 302 13.50 -16.50 -6.33
N ARG A 303 13.46 -16.60 -7.66
CA ARG A 303 14.50 -16.02 -8.53
C ARG A 303 14.65 -14.51 -8.31
N LYS A 304 13.54 -13.79 -8.19
CA LYS A 304 13.51 -12.34 -7.91
C LYS A 304 14.16 -12.00 -6.58
N TYR A 305 13.77 -12.68 -5.50
CA TYR A 305 14.30 -12.44 -4.17
C TYR A 305 15.79 -12.79 -4.08
N SER A 306 16.19 -13.90 -4.69
CA SER A 306 17.59 -14.28 -4.78
C SER A 306 18.42 -13.24 -5.55
N ALA A 307 17.93 -12.79 -6.72
CA ALA A 307 18.62 -11.77 -7.51
C ALA A 307 18.80 -10.47 -6.72
N THR A 308 17.74 -10.01 -6.04
CA THR A 308 17.76 -8.82 -5.20
C THR A 308 18.78 -8.95 -4.06
N ALA A 309 18.79 -10.10 -3.37
CA ALA A 309 19.72 -10.38 -2.29
C ALA A 309 21.18 -10.36 -2.76
N LEU A 310 21.48 -10.94 -3.92
CA LEU A 310 22.81 -10.90 -4.53
C LEU A 310 23.25 -9.47 -4.87
N GLY A 311 22.30 -8.64 -5.32
CA GLY A 311 22.49 -7.20 -5.55
C GLY A 311 22.86 -6.45 -4.27
N GLU A 312 22.10 -6.62 -3.19
CA GLU A 312 22.36 -5.99 -1.89
C GLU A 312 23.71 -6.41 -1.30
N LYS A 313 24.07 -7.69 -1.46
CA LYS A 313 25.37 -8.22 -1.04
C LYS A 313 26.53 -7.81 -1.95
N LYS A 314 26.28 -7.11 -3.06
CA LYS A 314 27.29 -6.71 -4.07
C LYS A 314 28.13 -7.91 -4.56
N ALA A 315 27.49 -9.07 -4.73
CA ALA A 315 28.15 -10.32 -5.03
C ALA A 315 28.67 -10.39 -6.48
N ARG A 316 29.95 -10.04 -6.70
CA ARG A 316 30.55 -10.04 -8.06
C ARG A 316 30.50 -11.39 -8.77
N LYS A 317 30.59 -12.50 -8.04
CA LYS A 317 30.47 -13.87 -8.60
C LYS A 317 29.11 -14.12 -9.24
N ALA A 318 28.08 -13.38 -8.85
CA ALA A 318 26.73 -13.51 -9.37
C ALA A 318 26.49 -12.74 -10.69
N ILE A 319 27.45 -11.95 -11.19
CA ILE A 319 27.24 -11.14 -12.40
C ILE A 319 26.84 -12.01 -13.60
N GLU A 320 27.60 -13.06 -13.92
CA GLU A 320 27.28 -13.94 -15.06
C GLU A 320 25.95 -14.71 -14.87
N PRO A 321 25.69 -15.36 -13.72
CA PRO A 321 24.39 -15.96 -13.44
C PRO A 321 23.22 -14.96 -13.56
N LEU A 322 23.35 -13.76 -12.99
CA LEU A 322 22.30 -12.73 -13.04
C LEU A 322 22.04 -12.28 -14.48
N ILE A 323 23.11 -12.05 -15.26
CA ILE A 323 22.98 -11.69 -16.67
C ILE A 323 22.14 -12.72 -17.43
N ASP A 324 22.31 -14.02 -17.18
CA ASP A 324 21.50 -15.07 -17.81
C ASP A 324 19.99 -14.95 -17.53
N LEU A 325 19.58 -14.32 -16.42
CA LEU A 325 18.17 -14.07 -16.09
C LEU A 325 17.61 -12.78 -16.68
N LEU A 326 18.38 -12.00 -17.45
CA LEU A 326 17.79 -10.89 -18.21
C LEU A 326 16.80 -11.40 -19.27
N ILE A 327 16.90 -12.65 -19.72
CA ILE A 327 15.90 -13.28 -20.61
C ILE A 327 14.84 -14.10 -19.85
N ASP A 328 14.72 -13.92 -18.53
CA ASP A 328 13.74 -14.64 -17.74
C ASP A 328 12.30 -14.30 -18.19
N LYS A 329 11.42 -15.30 -18.22
CA LYS A 329 10.02 -15.15 -18.60
C LYS A 329 9.26 -14.16 -17.69
N ASP A 330 9.65 -14.03 -16.42
CA ASP A 330 9.02 -13.14 -15.44
C ASP A 330 9.66 -11.75 -15.47
N GLN A 331 8.85 -10.72 -15.77
CA GLN A 331 9.29 -9.33 -15.82
C GLN A 331 9.82 -8.80 -14.48
N ASN A 332 9.27 -9.30 -13.36
CA ASN A 332 9.72 -8.89 -12.04
C ASN A 332 11.13 -9.39 -11.76
N VAL A 333 11.46 -10.61 -12.20
CA VAL A 333 12.81 -11.18 -12.11
C VAL A 333 13.77 -10.34 -12.93
N ARG A 334 13.44 -10.04 -14.19
CA ARG A 334 14.29 -9.23 -15.08
C ARG A 334 14.60 -7.85 -14.49
N THR A 335 13.59 -7.19 -13.94
CA THR A 335 13.74 -5.86 -13.31
C THR A 335 14.63 -5.93 -12.06
N ALA A 336 14.43 -6.95 -11.22
CA ALA A 336 15.27 -7.16 -10.04
C ALA A 336 16.73 -7.46 -10.42
N VAL A 337 16.95 -8.29 -11.43
CA VAL A 337 18.27 -8.60 -11.99
C VAL A 337 18.95 -7.34 -12.50
N TRP A 338 18.27 -6.54 -13.32
CA TRP A 338 18.82 -5.29 -13.85
C TRP A 338 19.30 -4.35 -12.72
N ASN A 339 18.43 -4.09 -11.75
CA ASN A 339 18.75 -3.24 -10.60
C ASN A 339 19.90 -3.82 -9.76
N SER A 340 19.98 -5.15 -9.64
CA SER A 340 21.02 -5.84 -8.88
C SER A 340 22.37 -5.77 -9.58
N LEU A 341 22.41 -5.93 -10.91
CA LEU A 341 23.62 -5.74 -11.70
C LEU A 341 24.16 -4.31 -11.59
N ASP A 342 23.29 -3.30 -11.70
CA ASP A 342 23.66 -1.89 -11.52
C ASP A 342 24.21 -1.63 -10.09
N LYS A 343 23.70 -2.31 -9.06
CA LYS A 343 24.23 -2.23 -7.69
C LYS A 343 25.59 -2.92 -7.50
N ILE A 344 25.79 -4.08 -8.14
CA ILE A 344 27.04 -4.86 -8.02
C ILE A 344 28.18 -4.18 -8.77
N ASN A 345 27.92 -3.78 -10.02
CA ASN A 345 28.88 -3.10 -10.87
C ASN A 345 28.16 -2.19 -11.88
N PRO A 346 28.05 -0.87 -11.67
CA PRO A 346 27.39 0.04 -12.62
C PRO A 346 27.90 -0.01 -14.07
N GLU A 347 29.14 -0.48 -14.27
CA GLU A 347 29.80 -0.56 -15.57
C GLU A 347 29.69 -1.95 -16.23
N TRP A 348 28.88 -2.87 -15.68
CA TRP A 348 28.72 -4.24 -16.19
C TRP A 348 28.38 -4.27 -17.70
N LYS A 349 27.67 -3.26 -18.19
CA LYS A 349 27.27 -3.10 -19.60
C LYS A 349 28.45 -2.97 -20.57
N LYS A 350 29.61 -2.50 -20.10
CA LYS A 350 30.83 -2.32 -20.92
C LYS A 350 31.75 -3.53 -20.92
N GLU A 351 31.44 -4.56 -20.13
CA GLU A 351 32.27 -5.75 -20.03
C GLU A 351 32.14 -6.64 -21.28
N LYS A 352 33.23 -7.34 -21.63
CA LYS A 352 33.26 -8.32 -22.72
C LYS A 352 32.20 -9.43 -22.55
N LEU A 353 31.83 -9.73 -21.31
CA LEU A 353 30.76 -10.67 -20.98
C LEU A 353 29.41 -10.24 -21.58
N THR A 354 29.15 -8.93 -21.65
CA THR A 354 27.93 -8.37 -22.21
C THR A 354 27.83 -8.61 -23.72
N GLU A 355 28.95 -8.69 -24.45
CA GLU A 355 28.93 -9.05 -25.88
C GLU A 355 28.46 -10.50 -26.12
N LYS A 356 28.97 -11.43 -25.31
CA LYS A 356 28.54 -12.84 -25.35
C LYS A 356 27.05 -12.95 -25.01
N MET A 357 26.59 -12.17 -24.03
CA MET A 357 25.18 -12.13 -23.67
C MET A 357 24.30 -11.56 -24.77
N ILE A 358 24.67 -10.44 -25.38
CA ILE A 358 23.90 -9.84 -26.47
C ILE A 358 23.75 -10.85 -27.62
N SER A 359 24.80 -11.62 -27.90
CA SER A 359 24.74 -12.72 -28.88
C SER A 359 23.73 -13.80 -28.48
N LYS A 360 23.66 -14.16 -27.19
CA LYS A 360 22.69 -15.11 -26.64
C LYS A 360 21.25 -14.55 -26.70
N MET A 361 21.04 -13.29 -26.30
CA MET A 361 19.74 -12.61 -26.41
C MET A 361 19.27 -12.57 -27.85
N ILE A 362 20.13 -12.17 -28.79
CA ILE A 362 19.83 -12.19 -30.22
C ILE A 362 19.36 -13.58 -30.66
N ALA A 363 20.05 -14.65 -30.26
CA ALA A 363 19.62 -16.01 -30.56
C ALA A 363 18.27 -16.37 -29.91
N SER A 364 18.01 -15.89 -28.68
CA SER A 364 16.74 -16.08 -27.97
C SER A 364 15.55 -15.33 -28.58
N LEU A 365 15.75 -14.44 -29.56
CA LEU A 365 14.64 -13.90 -30.37
C LEU A 365 14.03 -14.93 -31.33
N GLU A 366 14.67 -16.10 -31.52
CA GLU A 366 14.14 -17.21 -32.31
C GLU A 366 13.68 -18.39 -31.43
N ASP A 367 13.60 -18.17 -30.11
CA ASP A 367 13.19 -19.20 -29.14
C ASP A 367 11.75 -19.68 -29.41
N ASN A 368 11.46 -20.95 -29.11
CA ASN A 368 10.12 -21.52 -29.33
C ASN A 368 9.07 -20.93 -28.36
N VAL A 369 9.49 -20.45 -27.20
CA VAL A 369 8.62 -19.81 -26.21
C VAL A 369 8.56 -18.31 -26.47
N TRP A 370 7.35 -17.80 -26.70
CA TRP A 370 7.14 -16.39 -27.02
C TRP A 370 7.55 -15.44 -25.88
N SER A 371 7.38 -15.85 -24.63
CA SER A 371 7.77 -15.03 -23.48
C SER A 371 9.29 -14.87 -23.37
N THR A 372 10.07 -15.88 -23.79
CA THR A 372 11.53 -15.77 -23.92
C THR A 372 11.92 -14.77 -25.01
N ARG A 373 11.23 -14.80 -26.15
CA ARG A 373 11.45 -13.82 -27.24
C ARG A 373 11.13 -12.39 -26.79
N CYS A 374 9.99 -12.18 -26.11
CA CYS A 374 9.66 -10.88 -25.51
C CYS A 374 10.71 -10.42 -24.50
N ALA A 375 11.13 -11.31 -23.59
CA ALA A 375 12.15 -11.01 -22.59
C ALA A 375 13.48 -10.61 -23.22
N SER A 376 13.85 -11.28 -24.32
CA SER A 376 15.02 -10.92 -25.12
C SER A 376 14.87 -9.55 -25.77
N ALA A 377 13.75 -9.28 -26.45
CA ALA A 377 13.50 -7.99 -27.08
C ALA A 377 13.59 -6.84 -26.08
N TRP A 378 12.93 -6.98 -24.92
CA TRP A 378 12.99 -6.03 -23.82
C TRP A 378 14.42 -5.75 -23.36
N SER A 379 15.20 -6.81 -23.12
CA SER A 379 16.59 -6.69 -22.65
C SER A 379 17.50 -6.01 -23.66
N LEU A 380 17.37 -6.37 -24.94
CA LEU A 380 18.14 -5.76 -26.02
C LEU A 380 17.82 -4.26 -26.18
N GLY A 381 16.54 -3.89 -26.02
CA GLY A 381 16.10 -2.50 -26.00
C GLY A 381 16.75 -1.69 -24.87
N LEU A 382 16.79 -2.25 -23.65
CA LEU A 382 17.44 -1.60 -22.51
C LEU A 382 18.97 -1.45 -22.67
N LEU A 383 19.62 -2.44 -23.28
CA LEU A 383 21.05 -2.39 -23.56
C LEU A 383 21.40 -1.42 -24.69
N LYS A 384 20.43 -1.06 -25.54
CA LYS A 384 20.57 -0.15 -26.69
C LYS A 384 21.66 -0.59 -27.68
N ASP A 385 21.87 -1.89 -27.83
CA ASP A 385 22.92 -2.42 -28.71
C ASP A 385 22.45 -2.51 -30.17
N GLN A 386 23.18 -1.86 -31.08
CA GLN A 386 22.84 -1.77 -32.51
C GLN A 386 22.87 -3.12 -33.22
N ARG A 387 23.64 -4.11 -32.76
CA ARG A 387 23.74 -5.43 -33.41
C ARG A 387 22.39 -6.18 -33.38
N ALA A 388 21.52 -5.82 -32.44
CA ALA A 388 20.19 -6.41 -32.30
C ALA A 388 19.17 -5.87 -33.31
N VAL A 389 19.41 -4.71 -33.93
CA VAL A 389 18.41 -3.98 -34.73
C VAL A 389 17.81 -4.85 -35.83
N LYS A 390 18.64 -5.53 -36.65
CA LYS A 390 18.14 -6.39 -37.73
C LYS A 390 17.28 -7.56 -37.23
N TYR A 391 17.57 -8.10 -36.04
CA TYR A 391 16.84 -9.23 -35.46
C TYR A 391 15.52 -8.76 -34.84
N LEU A 392 15.54 -7.60 -34.18
CA LEU A 392 14.33 -6.96 -33.66
C LEU A 392 13.40 -6.51 -34.80
N ILE A 393 13.94 -6.06 -35.93
CA ILE A 393 13.14 -5.79 -37.15
C ILE A 393 12.47 -7.08 -37.63
N SER A 394 13.22 -8.19 -37.70
CA SER A 394 12.64 -9.48 -38.10
C SER A 394 11.54 -9.94 -37.15
N ALA A 395 11.75 -9.83 -35.84
CA ALA A 395 10.76 -10.16 -34.83
C ALA A 395 9.51 -9.27 -34.92
N LEU A 396 9.69 -7.95 -35.10
CA LEU A 396 8.60 -7.02 -35.33
C LEU A 396 7.75 -7.38 -36.56
N GLN A 397 8.37 -7.86 -37.64
CA GLN A 397 7.67 -8.12 -38.90
C GLN A 397 7.04 -9.51 -38.97
N ASN A 398 7.67 -10.51 -38.36
CA ASN A 398 7.38 -11.92 -38.64
C ASN A 398 6.90 -12.72 -37.43
N ASP A 399 6.98 -12.19 -36.21
CA ASP A 399 6.54 -12.94 -35.03
C ASP A 399 5.03 -13.15 -35.02
N LYS A 400 4.62 -14.38 -34.71
CA LYS A 400 3.20 -14.76 -34.63
C LYS A 400 2.50 -14.15 -33.41
N GLN A 401 3.24 -13.88 -32.33
CA GLN A 401 2.69 -13.31 -31.10
C GLN A 401 2.83 -11.79 -31.12
N TRP A 402 1.71 -11.11 -30.91
CA TRP A 402 1.66 -9.65 -30.97
C TRP A 402 2.47 -9.01 -29.85
N GLU A 403 2.59 -9.65 -28.68
CA GLU A 403 3.41 -9.19 -27.56
C GLU A 403 4.89 -9.11 -27.94
N VAL A 404 5.38 -10.06 -28.74
CA VAL A 404 6.78 -10.06 -29.21
C VAL A 404 6.99 -8.92 -30.20
N ARG A 405 6.03 -8.71 -31.11
CA ARG A 405 6.08 -7.59 -32.07
C ARG A 405 6.05 -6.24 -31.35
N GLU A 406 5.17 -6.10 -30.37
CA GLU A 406 5.04 -4.89 -29.54
C GLU A 406 6.36 -4.60 -28.82
N GLU A 407 6.92 -5.60 -28.14
CA GLU A 407 8.16 -5.43 -27.39
C GLU A 407 9.36 -5.15 -28.31
N SER A 408 9.38 -5.76 -29.50
CA SER A 408 10.37 -5.46 -30.53
C SER A 408 10.26 -4.01 -31.02
N ALA A 409 9.04 -3.48 -31.23
CA ALA A 409 8.84 -2.07 -31.58
C ALA A 409 9.36 -1.13 -30.48
N LYS A 410 9.05 -1.43 -29.21
CA LYS A 410 9.56 -0.64 -28.06
C LYS A 410 11.09 -0.66 -28.01
N ALA A 411 11.69 -1.84 -28.15
CA ALA A 411 13.14 -2.02 -28.14
C ALA A 411 13.84 -1.25 -29.27
N LEU A 412 13.30 -1.29 -30.48
CA LEU A 412 13.79 -0.50 -31.62
C LEU A 412 13.71 1.01 -31.35
N GLY A 413 12.63 1.47 -30.70
CA GLY A 413 12.48 2.85 -30.25
C GLY A 413 13.50 3.27 -29.19
N GLU A 414 13.88 2.36 -28.28
CA GLU A 414 14.93 2.62 -27.28
C GLU A 414 16.33 2.66 -27.86
N ILE A 415 16.64 1.78 -28.82
CA ILE A 415 17.89 1.80 -29.57
C ILE A 415 17.97 3.05 -30.46
N ALA A 416 16.82 3.50 -30.98
CA ALA A 416 16.66 4.68 -31.83
C ALA A 416 17.50 4.65 -33.13
N ASP A 417 17.70 3.45 -33.69
CA ASP A 417 18.44 3.29 -34.94
C ASP A 417 17.57 3.63 -36.17
N SER A 418 18.16 4.37 -37.12
CA SER A 418 17.50 4.79 -38.35
C SER A 418 17.13 3.65 -39.30
N GLU A 419 17.82 2.50 -39.22
CA GLU A 419 17.51 1.30 -40.02
C GLU A 419 16.13 0.71 -39.66
N SER A 420 15.65 0.98 -38.45
CA SER A 420 14.37 0.45 -37.98
C SER A 420 13.14 1.24 -38.47
N VAL A 421 13.36 2.41 -39.06
CA VAL A 421 12.28 3.35 -39.43
C VAL A 421 11.27 2.73 -40.38
N ASP A 422 11.70 2.07 -41.46
CA ASP A 422 10.77 1.51 -42.45
C ASP A 422 9.96 0.33 -41.88
N ALA A 423 10.58 -0.46 -41.01
CA ALA A 423 9.91 -1.55 -40.30
C ALA A 423 8.87 -1.01 -39.31
N LEU A 424 9.21 0.02 -38.55
CA LEU A 424 8.29 0.69 -37.62
C LEU A 424 7.13 1.39 -38.36
N ILE A 425 7.38 2.05 -39.50
CA ILE A 425 6.32 2.62 -40.33
C ILE A 425 5.38 1.51 -40.82
N SER A 426 5.92 0.35 -41.22
CA SER A 426 5.11 -0.79 -41.65
C SER A 426 4.26 -1.33 -40.49
N ALA A 427 4.82 -1.39 -39.28
CA ALA A 427 4.13 -1.84 -38.07
C ALA A 427 3.00 -0.91 -37.59
N LEU A 428 2.89 0.32 -38.11
CA LEU A 428 1.69 1.15 -37.89
C LEU A 428 0.41 0.52 -38.47
N LYS A 429 0.55 -0.42 -39.42
CA LYS A 429 -0.56 -1.22 -40.00
C LYS A 429 -0.85 -2.52 -39.25
N ASP A 430 -0.13 -2.80 -38.16
CA ASP A 430 -0.28 -4.07 -37.45
C ASP A 430 -1.75 -4.32 -37.05
N GLU A 431 -2.14 -5.58 -37.03
CA GLU A 431 -3.48 -6.00 -36.60
C GLU A 431 -3.73 -5.62 -35.13
N SER A 432 -2.72 -5.75 -34.28
CA SER A 432 -2.75 -5.37 -32.87
C SER A 432 -2.57 -3.86 -32.72
N ARG A 433 -3.45 -3.27 -31.91
CA ARG A 433 -3.42 -1.83 -31.59
C ARG A 433 -2.21 -1.49 -30.72
N GLU A 434 -1.79 -2.42 -29.86
CA GLU A 434 -0.64 -2.28 -28.97
C GLU A 434 0.66 -2.19 -29.77
N VAL A 435 0.80 -3.01 -30.82
CA VAL A 435 1.95 -2.96 -31.73
C VAL A 435 1.99 -1.64 -32.50
N SER A 436 0.87 -1.22 -33.10
CA SER A 436 0.83 0.02 -33.88
C SER A 436 1.09 1.26 -33.02
N GLN A 437 0.57 1.31 -31.79
CA GLN A 437 0.87 2.38 -30.83
C GLN A 437 2.33 2.37 -30.38
N SER A 438 2.90 1.19 -30.11
CA SER A 438 4.32 1.07 -29.75
C SER A 438 5.23 1.49 -30.91
N ALA A 439 4.87 1.17 -32.15
CA ALA A 439 5.57 1.64 -33.33
C ALA A 439 5.50 3.18 -33.48
N ALA A 440 4.32 3.78 -33.27
CA ALA A 440 4.15 5.24 -33.27
C ALA A 440 5.05 5.92 -32.22
N ARG A 441 5.07 5.40 -30.99
CA ARG A 441 5.94 5.90 -29.91
C ARG A 441 7.43 5.69 -30.20
N ALA A 442 7.79 4.56 -30.82
CA ALA A 442 9.17 4.28 -31.21
C ALA A 442 9.67 5.26 -32.29
N LEU A 443 8.85 5.55 -33.32
CA LEU A 443 9.13 6.59 -34.31
C LEU A 443 9.26 7.97 -33.65
N ALA A 444 8.41 8.25 -32.65
CA ALA A 444 8.49 9.46 -31.84
C ALA A 444 9.69 9.51 -30.89
N LYS A 445 10.39 8.41 -30.61
CA LYS A 445 11.68 8.43 -29.89
C LYS A 445 12.85 8.67 -30.84
N ILE A 446 12.78 8.15 -32.07
CA ILE A 446 13.81 8.36 -33.09
C ILE A 446 13.89 9.85 -33.52
N LYS A 447 12.74 10.54 -33.61
CA LYS A 447 12.62 12.00 -33.88
C LYS A 447 13.50 12.55 -35.02
N SER A 448 13.73 11.77 -36.08
CA SER A 448 14.48 12.29 -37.23
C SER A 448 13.56 13.04 -38.20
N GLN A 449 14.04 14.13 -38.83
CA GLN A 449 13.27 14.85 -39.85
C GLN A 449 12.84 13.93 -40.99
N LYS A 450 13.67 12.94 -41.33
CA LYS A 450 13.37 11.92 -42.33
C LYS A 450 12.09 11.13 -41.97
N VAL A 451 11.91 10.76 -40.71
CA VAL A 451 10.68 10.08 -40.23
C VAL A 451 9.46 10.97 -40.45
N ILE A 452 9.56 12.26 -40.10
CA ILE A 452 8.44 13.21 -40.24
C ILE A 452 8.02 13.34 -41.71
N GLU A 453 8.97 13.52 -42.63
CA GLU A 453 8.66 13.64 -44.06
C GLU A 453 8.08 12.34 -44.64
N LEU A 454 8.57 11.18 -44.20
CA LEU A 454 8.00 9.89 -44.59
C LEU A 454 6.56 9.74 -44.09
N LEU A 455 6.28 10.04 -42.82
CA LEU A 455 4.92 9.97 -42.26
C LEU A 455 3.97 10.95 -42.95
N LYS A 456 4.40 12.18 -43.25
CA LYS A 456 3.62 13.14 -44.03
C LYS A 456 3.22 12.61 -45.41
N LYS A 457 4.14 11.90 -46.09
CA LYS A 457 3.84 11.24 -47.37
C LYS A 457 2.88 10.08 -47.20
N LYS A 458 3.01 9.31 -46.11
CA LYS A 458 2.16 8.15 -45.81
C LYS A 458 0.70 8.50 -45.46
N LEU A 459 0.40 9.72 -45.01
CA LEU A 459 -0.97 10.20 -44.81
C LEU A 459 -1.84 10.20 -46.08
N GLU A 460 -1.22 10.17 -47.27
CA GLU A 460 -1.93 10.16 -48.55
C GLU A 460 -2.43 8.76 -48.95
N GLU A 461 -2.07 7.72 -48.18
CA GLU A 461 -2.56 6.37 -48.41
C GLU A 461 -4.06 6.23 -48.06
N LYS A 462 -4.76 5.34 -48.77
CA LYS A 462 -6.22 5.15 -48.62
C LYS A 462 -6.62 4.34 -47.38
N ASP A 463 -5.70 3.56 -46.83
CA ASP A 463 -5.97 2.71 -45.68
C ASP A 463 -6.26 3.57 -44.44
N LEU A 464 -7.50 3.48 -43.94
CA LEU A 464 -7.99 4.31 -42.85
C LEU A 464 -7.32 3.98 -41.52
N LYS A 465 -7.12 2.69 -41.21
CA LYS A 465 -6.46 2.25 -39.96
C LYS A 465 -5.00 2.68 -39.97
N PHE A 466 -4.34 2.57 -41.12
CA PHE A 466 -2.99 3.08 -41.26
C PHE A 466 -2.92 4.59 -41.11
N LYS A 467 -3.82 5.33 -41.77
CA LYS A 467 -3.87 6.79 -41.69
C LYS A 467 -4.05 7.26 -40.24
N GLU A 468 -4.95 6.61 -39.49
CA GLU A 468 -5.13 6.82 -38.04
C GLU A 468 -3.79 6.68 -37.29
N SER A 469 -3.12 5.53 -37.42
CA SER A 469 -1.82 5.27 -36.77
C SER A 469 -0.74 6.28 -37.17
N VAL A 470 -0.71 6.73 -38.43
CA VAL A 470 0.23 7.76 -38.91
C VAL A 470 -0.05 9.11 -38.25
N ILE A 471 -1.32 9.52 -38.12
CA ILE A 471 -1.70 10.75 -37.42
C ILE A 471 -1.29 10.68 -35.94
N ILE A 472 -1.53 9.55 -35.28
CA ILE A 472 -1.09 9.32 -33.89
C ILE A 472 0.43 9.47 -33.79
N ALA A 473 1.20 8.85 -34.68
CA ALA A 473 2.66 8.96 -34.70
C ALA A 473 3.14 10.41 -34.87
N LEU A 474 2.53 11.18 -35.77
CA LEU A 474 2.85 12.60 -35.96
C LEU A 474 2.51 13.44 -34.71
N GLY A 475 1.39 13.14 -34.05
CA GLY A 475 1.00 13.75 -32.79
C GLY A 475 1.99 13.46 -31.64
N GLU A 476 2.46 12.21 -31.53
CA GLU A 476 3.46 11.80 -30.54
C GLU A 476 4.84 12.42 -30.81
N ILE A 477 5.22 12.61 -32.08
CA ILE A 477 6.45 13.33 -32.45
C ILE A 477 6.35 14.80 -32.00
N GLY A 478 5.19 15.43 -32.15
CA GLY A 478 4.93 16.81 -31.74
C GLY A 478 5.48 17.86 -32.71
N ASP A 479 5.90 17.47 -33.91
CA ASP A 479 6.50 18.39 -34.88
C ASP A 479 5.43 19.19 -35.64
N SER A 480 5.49 20.51 -35.46
CA SER A 480 4.50 21.44 -36.02
C SER A 480 4.51 21.54 -37.55
N THR A 481 5.53 21.04 -38.25
CA THR A 481 5.56 21.07 -39.72
C THR A 481 4.53 20.11 -40.34
N ALA A 482 3.98 19.18 -39.56
CA ALA A 482 2.88 18.30 -39.99
C ALA A 482 1.48 18.92 -39.83
N ILE A 483 1.38 20.12 -39.24
CA ILE A 483 0.09 20.69 -38.79
C ILE A 483 -0.94 20.81 -39.91
N GLU A 484 -0.53 21.26 -41.10
CA GLU A 484 -1.45 21.45 -42.23
C GLU A 484 -2.05 20.12 -42.71
N LYS A 485 -1.24 19.06 -42.76
CA LYS A 485 -1.71 17.73 -43.16
C LYS A 485 -2.66 17.12 -42.12
N ILE A 486 -2.43 17.37 -40.83
CA ILE A 486 -3.32 16.91 -39.76
C ILE A 486 -4.62 17.72 -39.74
N ILE A 487 -4.57 19.04 -40.00
CA ILE A 487 -5.77 19.88 -40.14
C ILE A 487 -6.69 19.33 -41.25
N VAL A 488 -6.14 18.90 -42.40
CA VAL A 488 -6.93 18.28 -43.47
C VAL A 488 -7.65 17.02 -42.99
N ALA A 489 -7.03 16.23 -42.10
CA ALA A 489 -7.62 15.01 -41.56
C ALA A 489 -8.83 15.26 -40.62
N LEU A 490 -9.04 16.48 -40.12
CA LEU A 490 -10.26 16.86 -39.39
C LEU A 490 -11.53 16.76 -40.25
N SER A 491 -11.40 16.72 -41.58
CA SER A 491 -12.54 16.58 -42.51
C SER A 491 -12.62 15.20 -43.15
N ASP A 492 -11.88 14.20 -42.63
CA ASP A 492 -11.90 12.84 -43.19
C ASP A 492 -13.29 12.18 -42.99
N GLY A 493 -13.71 11.37 -43.95
CA GLY A 493 -15.00 10.68 -43.90
C GLY A 493 -15.10 9.69 -42.73
N ASN A 494 -13.97 9.17 -42.25
CA ASN A 494 -13.90 8.25 -41.12
C ASN A 494 -13.78 8.99 -39.77
N SER A 495 -14.63 8.63 -38.80
CA SER A 495 -14.65 9.27 -37.48
C SER A 495 -13.38 9.03 -36.66
N MET A 496 -12.78 7.85 -36.73
CA MET A 496 -11.54 7.54 -35.98
C MET A 496 -10.35 8.37 -36.49
N VAL A 497 -10.28 8.61 -37.80
CA VAL A 497 -9.28 9.51 -38.40
C VAL A 497 -9.47 10.94 -37.88
N ARG A 498 -10.72 11.43 -37.82
CA ARG A 498 -11.04 12.75 -37.27
C ARG A 498 -10.68 12.86 -35.79
N ILE A 499 -11.03 11.86 -34.97
CA ILE A 499 -10.66 11.80 -33.54
C ILE A 499 -9.14 11.87 -33.38
N SER A 500 -8.41 11.04 -34.12
CA SER A 500 -6.94 11.03 -34.06
C SER A 500 -6.33 12.36 -34.48
N ALA A 501 -6.92 13.04 -35.47
CA ALA A 501 -6.50 14.38 -35.88
C ALA A 501 -6.72 15.39 -34.75
N VAL A 502 -7.88 15.37 -34.08
CA VAL A 502 -8.16 16.24 -32.93
C VAL A 502 -7.16 16.02 -31.81
N GLU A 503 -6.91 14.76 -31.43
CA GLU A 503 -5.93 14.41 -30.39
C GLU A 503 -4.52 14.86 -30.75
N ALA A 504 -4.08 14.60 -32.00
CA ALA A 504 -2.76 14.99 -32.47
C ALA A 504 -2.58 16.51 -32.48
N LEU A 505 -3.58 17.28 -32.93
CA LEU A 505 -3.53 18.75 -32.92
C LEU A 505 -3.48 19.30 -31.49
N GLY A 506 -4.24 18.71 -30.56
CA GLY A 506 -4.19 19.08 -29.15
C GLY A 506 -2.81 18.81 -28.52
N LYS A 507 -2.18 17.67 -28.84
CA LYS A 507 -0.82 17.32 -28.38
C LYS A 507 0.25 18.23 -28.97
N ILE A 508 0.17 18.56 -30.26
CA ILE A 508 1.13 19.45 -30.93
C ILE A 508 1.01 20.88 -30.39
N GLY A 509 -0.20 21.35 -30.03
CA GLY A 509 -0.40 22.65 -29.40
C GLY A 509 -0.09 23.86 -30.30
N ASN A 510 -0.01 23.67 -31.63
CA ASN A 510 0.25 24.77 -32.55
C ASN A 510 -1.01 25.63 -32.75
N ARG A 511 -0.90 26.95 -32.55
CA ARG A 511 -2.01 27.91 -32.66
C ARG A 511 -2.75 27.90 -33.99
N ARG A 512 -2.12 27.47 -35.09
CA ARG A 512 -2.78 27.31 -36.41
C ARG A 512 -3.93 26.30 -36.37
N ALA A 513 -3.94 25.39 -35.40
CA ALA A 513 -5.02 24.41 -35.21
C ALA A 513 -6.28 25.00 -34.56
N ILE A 514 -6.23 26.18 -33.94
CA ILE A 514 -7.34 26.73 -33.15
C ILE A 514 -8.59 26.93 -34.01
N ASP A 515 -8.50 27.67 -35.12
CA ASP A 515 -9.67 27.96 -35.95
C ASP A 515 -10.26 26.68 -36.60
N PRO A 516 -9.44 25.73 -37.12
CA PRO A 516 -9.93 24.42 -37.56
C PRO A 516 -10.59 23.59 -36.47
N LEU A 517 -10.02 23.53 -35.26
CA LEU A 517 -10.62 22.82 -34.13
C LEU A 517 -11.94 23.49 -33.72
N ILE A 518 -12.02 24.82 -33.71
CA ILE A 518 -13.29 25.52 -33.44
C ILE A 518 -14.35 25.16 -34.49
N SER A 519 -13.98 25.02 -35.76
CA SER A 519 -14.91 24.56 -36.80
C SER A 519 -15.34 23.11 -36.58
N ALA A 520 -14.45 22.24 -36.08
CA ALA A 520 -14.75 20.86 -35.74
C ALA A 520 -15.73 20.71 -34.54
N LEU A 521 -16.00 21.77 -33.77
CA LEU A 521 -17.13 21.79 -32.82
C LEU A 521 -18.50 21.71 -33.52
N GLN A 522 -18.56 21.75 -34.85
CA GLN A 522 -19.79 21.53 -35.61
C GLN A 522 -19.86 20.11 -36.21
N ASP A 523 -18.98 19.19 -35.80
CA ASP A 523 -19.04 17.80 -36.26
C ASP A 523 -20.40 17.18 -35.87
N LYS A 524 -20.93 16.35 -36.77
CA LYS A 524 -22.18 15.60 -36.54
C LYS A 524 -22.07 14.63 -35.37
N ASP A 525 -20.86 14.12 -35.11
CA ASP A 525 -20.59 13.13 -34.08
C ASP A 525 -20.32 13.83 -32.73
N PRO A 526 -21.15 13.60 -31.69
CA PRO A 526 -20.93 14.18 -30.37
C PRO A 526 -19.63 13.72 -29.71
N GLU A 527 -19.11 12.54 -30.03
CA GLU A 527 -17.82 12.06 -29.49
C GLU A 527 -16.67 12.92 -30.01
N ILE A 528 -16.70 13.26 -31.30
CA ILE A 528 -15.69 14.14 -31.90
C ILE A 528 -15.77 15.53 -31.28
N ARG A 529 -16.97 16.10 -31.15
CA ARG A 529 -17.13 17.42 -30.52
C ARG A 529 -16.59 17.45 -29.09
N ASP A 530 -16.79 16.37 -28.33
CA ASP A 530 -16.26 16.22 -26.98
C ASP A 530 -14.72 16.18 -26.97
N GLN A 531 -14.10 15.41 -27.88
CA GLN A 531 -12.65 15.40 -28.05
C GLN A 531 -12.11 16.77 -28.48
N VAL A 532 -12.84 17.49 -29.32
CA VAL A 532 -12.48 18.85 -29.74
C VAL A 532 -12.49 19.80 -28.55
N VAL A 533 -13.49 19.73 -27.67
CA VAL A 533 -13.52 20.49 -26.41
C VAL A 533 -12.29 20.21 -25.56
N LYS A 534 -11.91 18.93 -25.40
CA LYS A 534 -10.72 18.51 -24.65
C LYS A 534 -9.44 19.04 -25.28
N ALA A 535 -9.28 18.90 -26.60
CA ALA A 535 -8.12 19.39 -27.33
C ALA A 535 -7.98 20.92 -27.27
N LEU A 536 -9.09 21.65 -27.43
CA LEU A 536 -9.14 23.11 -27.28
C LEU A 536 -8.71 23.54 -25.87
N GLY A 537 -8.99 22.74 -24.84
CA GLY A 537 -8.52 22.99 -23.47
C GLY A 537 -7.00 23.13 -23.32
N CYS A 538 -6.22 22.56 -24.25
CA CYS A 538 -4.76 22.69 -24.29
C CYS A 538 -4.26 24.06 -24.78
N PHE A 539 -5.14 24.93 -25.28
CA PHE A 539 -4.78 26.23 -25.84
C PHE A 539 -5.19 27.37 -24.90
N ASP A 540 -4.31 28.37 -24.77
CA ASP A 540 -4.59 29.64 -24.10
C ASP A 540 -4.84 30.73 -25.14
N ASP A 541 -6.09 30.81 -25.60
CA ASP A 541 -6.54 31.79 -26.59
C ASP A 541 -7.97 32.29 -26.29
N PRO A 542 -8.25 33.61 -26.35
CA PRO A 542 -9.60 34.15 -26.09
C PRO A 542 -10.69 33.59 -27.01
N LYS A 543 -10.37 33.19 -28.25
CA LYS A 543 -11.33 32.53 -29.16
C LYS A 543 -11.76 31.18 -28.59
N VAL A 544 -10.81 30.42 -28.03
CA VAL A 544 -11.07 29.13 -27.39
C VAL A 544 -12.04 29.30 -26.23
N THR A 545 -11.78 30.27 -25.36
CA THR A 545 -12.67 30.60 -24.23
C THR A 545 -14.10 30.85 -24.69
N LYS A 546 -14.30 31.69 -25.73
CA LYS A 546 -15.63 31.98 -26.27
C LYS A 546 -16.31 30.71 -26.83
N SER A 547 -15.57 29.89 -27.55
CA SER A 547 -16.10 28.65 -28.13
C SER A 547 -16.48 27.62 -27.06
N LEU A 548 -15.69 27.47 -26.00
CA LEU A 548 -16.01 26.59 -24.87
C LEU A 548 -17.26 27.08 -24.10
N ILE A 549 -17.41 28.39 -23.90
CA ILE A 549 -18.62 28.96 -23.29
C ILE A 549 -19.85 28.67 -24.16
N ASN A 550 -19.74 28.79 -25.48
CA ASN A 550 -20.85 28.47 -26.38
C ASN A 550 -21.19 26.97 -26.38
N ALA A 551 -20.17 26.10 -26.36
CA ALA A 551 -20.36 24.65 -26.25
C ALA A 551 -21.11 24.29 -24.96
N LEU A 552 -20.72 24.88 -23.82
CA LEU A 552 -21.42 24.73 -22.54
C LEU A 552 -22.89 25.15 -22.62
N LYS A 553 -23.20 26.25 -23.31
CA LYS A 553 -24.56 26.81 -23.36
C LYS A 553 -25.52 26.06 -24.28
N SER A 554 -25.01 25.52 -25.39
CA SER A 554 -25.88 25.22 -26.53
C SER A 554 -25.58 23.91 -27.25
N ASP A 555 -24.54 23.16 -26.88
CA ASP A 555 -24.31 21.86 -27.52
C ASP A 555 -25.45 20.88 -27.17
N PRO A 556 -26.01 20.14 -28.15
CA PRO A 556 -27.05 19.14 -27.86
C PRO A 556 -26.59 18.01 -26.94
N SER A 557 -25.31 17.65 -26.98
CA SER A 557 -24.73 16.54 -26.22
C SER A 557 -24.39 16.98 -24.80
N THR A 558 -24.87 16.22 -23.82
CA THR A 558 -24.58 16.44 -22.39
C THR A 558 -23.10 16.21 -22.08
N PHE A 559 -22.43 15.30 -22.79
CA PHE A 559 -20.99 15.06 -22.64
C PHE A 559 -20.19 16.29 -23.05
N VAL A 560 -20.52 16.91 -24.19
CA VAL A 560 -19.84 18.10 -24.68
C VAL A 560 -20.04 19.28 -23.72
N ARG A 561 -21.27 19.49 -23.23
CA ARG A 561 -21.56 20.55 -22.24
C ARG A 561 -20.80 20.32 -20.93
N GLY A 562 -20.78 19.09 -20.42
CA GLY A 562 -20.07 18.73 -19.19
C GLY A 562 -18.55 18.89 -19.31
N SER A 563 -17.94 18.38 -20.39
CA SER A 563 -16.51 18.58 -20.68
C SER A 563 -16.17 20.07 -20.82
N ALA A 564 -17.03 20.87 -21.45
CA ALA A 564 -16.82 22.30 -21.56
C ALA A 564 -16.83 22.98 -20.18
N ALA A 565 -17.78 22.64 -19.30
CA ALA A 565 -17.80 23.12 -17.92
C ALA A 565 -16.52 22.74 -17.16
N GLU A 566 -16.09 21.47 -17.28
CA GLU A 566 -14.89 20.97 -16.62
C GLU A 566 -13.63 21.74 -17.07
N ILE A 567 -13.43 21.90 -18.38
CA ILE A 567 -12.26 22.61 -18.92
C ILE A 567 -12.27 24.09 -18.49
N LEU A 568 -13.43 24.76 -18.54
CA LEU A 568 -13.56 26.15 -18.09
C LEU A 568 -13.23 26.30 -16.59
N GLY A 569 -13.65 25.34 -15.76
CA GLY A 569 -13.32 25.26 -14.35
C GLY A 569 -11.83 25.02 -14.09
N ARG A 570 -11.23 24.01 -14.74
CA ARG A 570 -9.79 23.69 -14.62
C ARG A 570 -8.90 24.86 -15.03
N LYS A 571 -9.28 25.57 -16.10
CA LYS A 571 -8.58 26.77 -16.59
C LYS A 571 -8.92 28.04 -15.80
N LYS A 572 -9.85 27.96 -14.84
CA LYS A 572 -10.31 29.07 -13.99
C LYS A 572 -10.77 30.30 -14.80
N VAL A 573 -11.51 30.06 -15.87
CA VAL A 573 -12.05 31.12 -16.74
C VAL A 573 -13.17 31.85 -16.01
N ARG A 574 -12.90 33.09 -15.58
CA ARG A 574 -13.88 33.89 -14.83
C ARG A 574 -15.04 34.36 -15.71
N GLU A 575 -14.78 34.61 -16.99
CA GLU A 575 -15.77 35.01 -17.98
C GLU A 575 -16.85 33.94 -18.22
N ALA A 576 -16.58 32.69 -17.84
CA ALA A 576 -17.53 31.59 -17.94
C ALA A 576 -18.51 31.50 -16.76
N GLU A 577 -18.31 32.28 -15.69
CA GLU A 577 -19.05 32.12 -14.43
C GLU A 577 -20.57 32.20 -14.61
N GLU A 578 -21.08 33.21 -15.32
CA GLU A 578 -22.52 33.33 -15.59
C GLU A 578 -23.06 32.12 -16.35
N SER A 579 -22.25 31.56 -17.24
CA SER A 579 -22.63 30.40 -18.07
C SER A 579 -22.62 29.11 -17.27
N LEU A 580 -21.67 28.98 -16.33
CA LEU A 580 -21.61 27.87 -15.37
C LEU A 580 -22.77 27.93 -14.37
N ILE A 581 -23.16 29.13 -13.92
CA ILE A 581 -24.35 29.32 -13.07
C ILE A 581 -25.61 28.87 -13.81
N LEU A 582 -25.78 29.25 -15.08
CA LEU A 582 -26.91 28.80 -15.90
C LEU A 582 -26.92 27.26 -16.09
N ALA A 583 -25.73 26.64 -16.21
CA ALA A 583 -25.59 25.19 -16.34
C ALA A 583 -25.97 24.41 -15.06
N LEU A 584 -26.13 25.06 -13.91
CA LEU A 584 -26.70 24.43 -12.70
C LEU A 584 -28.18 24.05 -12.89
N ASP A 585 -28.86 24.61 -13.88
CA ASP A 585 -30.25 24.29 -14.21
C ASP A 585 -30.35 23.39 -15.47
N ASP A 586 -29.25 22.79 -15.92
CA ASP A 586 -29.26 21.87 -17.05
C ASP A 586 -30.14 20.64 -16.77
N ASN A 587 -30.85 20.16 -17.80
CA ASN A 587 -31.72 18.98 -17.70
C ASN A 587 -30.94 17.70 -17.31
N ASN A 588 -29.64 17.65 -17.57
CA ASN A 588 -28.81 16.49 -17.30
C ASN A 588 -27.94 16.66 -16.05
N ALA A 589 -27.97 15.66 -15.16
CA ALA A 589 -27.26 15.68 -13.89
C ALA A 589 -25.74 15.80 -14.04
N TYR A 590 -25.14 15.16 -15.04
CA TYR A 590 -23.69 15.23 -15.28
C TYR A 590 -23.24 16.67 -15.59
N VAL A 591 -24.04 17.43 -16.33
CA VAL A 591 -23.74 18.84 -16.64
C VAL A 591 -23.85 19.71 -15.38
N ARG A 592 -24.90 19.53 -14.58
CA ARG A 592 -25.07 20.22 -13.29
C ARG A 592 -23.92 19.93 -12.34
N PHE A 593 -23.53 18.66 -12.21
CA PHE A 593 -22.39 18.21 -11.42
C PHE A 593 -21.09 18.87 -11.90
N SER A 594 -20.83 18.84 -13.21
CA SER A 594 -19.62 19.43 -13.80
C SER A 594 -19.56 20.95 -13.57
N ALA A 595 -20.70 21.64 -13.69
CA ALA A 595 -20.81 23.06 -13.41
C ALA A 595 -20.53 23.39 -11.93
N LEU A 596 -21.03 22.58 -10.98
CA LEU A 596 -20.72 22.71 -9.56
C LEU A 596 -19.21 22.58 -9.30
N LYS A 597 -18.58 21.52 -9.81
CA LYS A 597 -17.13 21.32 -9.67
C LYS A 597 -16.33 22.49 -10.27
N ALA A 598 -16.74 23.00 -11.43
CA ALA A 598 -16.10 24.16 -12.06
C ALA A 598 -16.25 25.45 -11.21
N LEU A 599 -17.43 25.72 -10.66
CA LEU A 599 -17.65 26.86 -9.77
C LEU A 599 -16.83 26.76 -8.47
N SER A 600 -16.67 25.55 -7.93
CA SER A 600 -15.77 25.30 -6.80
C SER A 600 -14.32 25.68 -7.12
N MET A 601 -13.82 25.33 -8.32
CA MET A 601 -12.47 25.70 -8.76
C MET A 601 -12.28 27.22 -8.94
N LEU A 602 -13.34 27.93 -9.38
CA LEU A 602 -13.34 29.39 -9.51
C LEU A 602 -13.37 30.11 -8.16
N LYS A 603 -13.90 29.47 -7.12
CA LYS A 603 -14.01 30.00 -5.75
C LYS A 603 -14.72 31.36 -5.67
N ASN A 604 -15.77 31.58 -6.46
CA ASN A 604 -16.52 32.84 -6.40
C ASN A 604 -17.69 32.75 -5.38
N PRO A 605 -17.66 33.52 -4.27
CA PRO A 605 -18.75 33.53 -3.29
C PRO A 605 -20.11 33.96 -3.86
N LYS A 606 -20.15 34.73 -4.95
CA LYS A 606 -21.42 35.16 -5.57
C LYS A 606 -22.25 33.99 -6.13
N SER A 607 -21.61 32.85 -6.37
CA SER A 607 -22.28 31.63 -6.84
C SER A 607 -23.10 30.93 -5.74
N VAL A 608 -22.83 31.19 -4.46
CA VAL A 608 -23.45 30.50 -3.30
C VAL A 608 -24.97 30.49 -3.37
N LYS A 609 -25.59 31.64 -3.66
CA LYS A 609 -27.06 31.74 -3.73
C LYS A 609 -27.69 30.88 -4.85
N TYR A 610 -26.92 30.54 -5.87
CA TYR A 610 -27.36 29.68 -6.98
C TYR A 610 -27.07 28.19 -6.71
N ILE A 611 -26.10 27.90 -5.83
CA ILE A 611 -25.73 26.53 -5.44
C ILE A 611 -26.66 25.98 -4.35
N ILE A 612 -27.11 26.80 -3.39
CA ILE A 612 -28.01 26.37 -2.31
C ILE A 612 -29.25 25.62 -2.83
N PRO A 613 -29.96 26.08 -3.88
CA PRO A 613 -31.09 25.34 -4.45
C PRO A 613 -30.75 23.94 -4.98
N LYS A 614 -29.48 23.64 -5.27
CA LYS A 614 -29.01 22.33 -5.76
C LYS A 614 -28.84 21.30 -4.65
N LEU A 615 -28.95 21.70 -3.39
CA LEU A 615 -28.98 20.77 -2.25
C LEU A 615 -30.23 19.88 -2.24
N THR A 616 -31.27 20.23 -2.99
CA THR A 616 -32.48 19.41 -3.16
C THR A 616 -32.59 18.83 -4.57
N ASP A 617 -31.47 18.70 -5.29
CA ASP A 617 -31.47 18.08 -6.62
C ASP A 617 -31.94 16.63 -6.55
N ILE A 618 -32.63 16.16 -7.60
CA ILE A 618 -33.09 14.76 -7.69
C ILE A 618 -31.93 13.78 -7.69
N ASP A 619 -30.80 14.19 -8.28
CA ASP A 619 -29.60 13.37 -8.38
C ASP A 619 -28.71 13.57 -7.16
N SER A 620 -28.35 12.47 -6.50
CA SER A 620 -27.55 12.51 -5.28
C SER A 620 -26.11 12.96 -5.51
N GLU A 621 -25.51 12.69 -6.67
CA GLU A 621 -24.16 13.17 -6.96
C GLU A 621 -24.14 14.69 -7.10
N VAL A 622 -25.21 15.27 -7.66
CA VAL A 622 -25.39 16.73 -7.74
C VAL A 622 -25.57 17.33 -6.34
N ARG A 623 -26.38 16.70 -5.47
CA ARG A 623 -26.52 17.13 -4.07
C ARG A 623 -25.18 17.09 -3.33
N GLU A 624 -24.45 15.97 -3.43
CA GLU A 624 -23.13 15.80 -2.84
C GLU A 624 -22.15 16.88 -3.31
N ALA A 625 -22.05 17.09 -4.63
CA ALA A 625 -21.18 18.12 -5.19
C ALA A 625 -21.55 19.52 -4.68
N ALA A 626 -22.84 19.84 -4.60
CA ALA A 626 -23.30 21.14 -4.09
C ALA A 626 -22.89 21.35 -2.63
N VAL A 627 -23.05 20.32 -1.79
CA VAL A 627 -22.58 20.33 -0.40
C VAL A 627 -21.09 20.60 -0.31
N GLU A 628 -20.28 19.88 -1.09
CA GLU A 628 -18.83 20.07 -1.10
C GLU A 628 -18.44 21.50 -1.49
N VAL A 629 -19.05 22.04 -2.55
CA VAL A 629 -18.76 23.40 -3.02
C VAL A 629 -19.08 24.44 -1.94
N LEU A 630 -20.23 24.31 -1.26
CA LEU A 630 -20.62 25.22 -0.18
C LEU A 630 -19.66 25.12 1.02
N GLY A 631 -19.18 23.92 1.33
CA GLY A 631 -18.13 23.70 2.33
C GLY A 631 -16.79 24.35 1.94
N GLU A 632 -16.37 24.21 0.68
CA GLU A 632 -15.15 24.84 0.15
C GLU A 632 -15.22 26.37 0.18
N LEU A 633 -16.38 26.93 -0.17
CA LEU A 633 -16.64 28.37 -0.15
C LEU A 633 -16.88 28.92 1.27
N ARG A 634 -16.99 28.04 2.28
CA ARG A 634 -17.38 28.39 3.66
C ARG A 634 -18.69 29.18 3.72
N ALA A 635 -19.67 28.77 2.93
CA ALA A 635 -20.96 29.45 2.78
C ALA A 635 -21.80 29.33 4.07
N GLN A 636 -21.81 30.38 4.89
CA GLN A 636 -22.48 30.39 6.20
C GLN A 636 -24.00 30.32 6.05
N GLU A 637 -24.53 30.89 4.97
CA GLU A 637 -25.95 30.88 4.62
C GLU A 637 -26.48 29.47 4.30
N ALA A 638 -25.58 28.54 3.96
CA ALA A 638 -25.93 27.16 3.65
C ALA A 638 -26.10 26.27 4.90
N VAL A 639 -25.61 26.69 6.08
CA VAL A 639 -25.56 25.84 7.28
C VAL A 639 -26.91 25.21 7.60
N GLY A 640 -27.99 26.00 7.60
CA GLY A 640 -29.33 25.47 7.86
C GLY A 640 -29.77 24.40 6.86
N ALA A 641 -29.45 24.56 5.58
CA ALA A 641 -29.80 23.59 4.53
C ALA A 641 -28.92 22.32 4.61
N LEU A 642 -27.65 22.46 4.96
CA LEU A 642 -26.73 21.34 5.16
C LEU A 642 -27.16 20.44 6.33
N ILE A 643 -27.67 21.02 7.43
CA ILE A 643 -28.19 20.25 8.57
C ILE A 643 -29.34 19.32 8.13
N ILE A 644 -30.20 19.77 7.22
CA ILE A 644 -31.30 18.95 6.68
C ILE A 644 -30.74 17.73 5.92
N LEU A 645 -29.65 17.90 5.18
CA LEU A 645 -29.00 16.83 4.41
C LEU A 645 -28.27 15.78 5.26
N LEU A 646 -28.17 15.96 6.59
CA LEU A 646 -27.74 14.88 7.47
C LEU A 646 -28.75 13.71 7.51
N HIS A 647 -29.97 13.94 7.03
CA HIS A 647 -31.01 12.94 6.84
C HIS A 647 -31.23 12.56 5.37
N ASP A 648 -30.29 12.91 4.46
CA ASP A 648 -30.40 12.53 3.05
C ASP A 648 -30.47 10.99 2.91
N GLU A 649 -31.18 10.49 1.92
CA GLU A 649 -31.27 9.04 1.69
C GLU A 649 -29.91 8.41 1.35
N GLN A 650 -28.99 9.18 0.76
CA GLN A 650 -27.67 8.72 0.39
C GLN A 650 -26.63 9.05 1.45
N LEU A 651 -25.93 8.01 1.92
CA LEU A 651 -24.88 8.14 2.94
C LEU A 651 -23.73 9.04 2.49
N ALA A 652 -23.41 9.07 1.18
CA ALA A 652 -22.37 9.95 0.63
C ALA A 652 -22.70 11.43 0.87
N VAL A 653 -23.96 11.82 0.62
CA VAL A 653 -24.45 13.20 0.83
C VAL A 653 -24.43 13.56 2.32
N GLN A 654 -24.86 12.64 3.20
CA GLN A 654 -24.78 12.84 4.66
C GLN A 654 -23.34 13.12 5.11
N ASN A 655 -22.40 12.27 4.69
CA ASN A 655 -20.98 12.37 5.03
C ASN A 655 -20.35 13.66 4.50
N ALA A 656 -20.67 14.04 3.25
CA ALA A 656 -20.24 15.31 2.68
C ALA A 656 -20.79 16.49 3.50
N SER A 657 -22.06 16.39 3.96
CA SER A 657 -22.70 17.45 4.73
C SER A 657 -22.04 17.64 6.10
N VAL A 658 -21.71 16.55 6.80
CA VAL A 658 -20.91 16.61 8.03
C VAL A 658 -19.61 17.37 7.79
N LYS A 659 -18.83 16.97 6.77
CA LYS A 659 -17.55 17.62 6.45
C LYS A 659 -17.72 19.11 6.10
N ALA A 660 -18.75 19.46 5.34
CA ALA A 660 -19.03 20.84 4.98
C ALA A 660 -19.42 21.67 6.21
N LEU A 661 -20.30 21.15 7.08
CA LEU A 661 -20.69 21.80 8.34
C LEU A 661 -19.49 22.01 9.26
N GLU A 662 -18.63 21.00 9.44
CA GLU A 662 -17.39 21.12 10.21
C GLU A 662 -16.47 22.19 9.63
N LYS A 663 -16.33 22.24 8.30
CA LYS A 663 -15.47 23.21 7.60
C LYS A 663 -15.99 24.64 7.68
N ILE A 664 -17.31 24.84 7.66
CA ILE A 664 -17.94 26.16 7.74
C ILE A 664 -17.94 26.67 9.19
N THR A 665 -18.27 25.81 10.15
CA THR A 665 -18.55 26.20 11.54
C THR A 665 -17.36 26.03 12.48
N GLY A 666 -16.41 25.15 12.15
CA GLY A 666 -15.30 24.75 13.02
C GLY A 666 -15.69 23.82 14.16
N VAL A 667 -16.93 23.34 14.20
CA VAL A 667 -17.47 22.48 15.28
C VAL A 667 -17.71 21.07 14.75
N LYS A 668 -17.63 20.04 15.61
CA LYS A 668 -17.83 18.64 15.23
C LYS A 668 -18.95 17.99 16.05
N PHE A 669 -20.01 17.58 15.38
CA PHE A 669 -21.10 16.79 15.98
C PHE A 669 -21.40 15.49 15.21
N GLY A 670 -20.60 15.17 14.20
CA GLY A 670 -20.86 14.03 13.31
C GLY A 670 -22.21 14.15 12.63
N THR A 671 -22.93 13.05 12.52
CA THR A 671 -24.26 12.94 11.89
C THR A 671 -25.42 13.33 12.81
N ASP A 672 -25.17 13.82 14.03
CA ASP A 672 -26.19 14.20 15.00
C ASP A 672 -26.86 15.54 14.60
N ALA A 673 -27.87 15.46 13.74
CA ALA A 673 -28.61 16.61 13.25
C ALA A 673 -29.29 17.42 14.38
N GLY A 674 -29.66 16.77 15.49
CA GLY A 674 -30.25 17.44 16.66
C GLY A 674 -29.26 18.39 17.34
N LYS A 675 -28.03 17.93 17.58
CA LYS A 675 -26.94 18.78 18.09
C LYS A 675 -26.62 19.93 17.15
N TRP A 676 -26.54 19.66 15.85
CA TRP A 676 -26.33 20.68 14.84
C TRP A 676 -27.44 21.75 14.84
N GLN A 677 -28.70 21.35 14.91
CA GLN A 677 -29.83 22.28 14.93
C GLN A 677 -29.84 23.18 16.17
N ILE A 678 -29.59 22.60 17.35
CA ILE A 678 -29.49 23.37 18.61
C ILE A 678 -28.33 24.37 18.53
N TRP A 679 -27.19 23.96 18.00
CA TRP A 679 -26.05 24.83 17.82
C TRP A 679 -26.34 25.96 16.83
N TRP A 680 -26.98 25.64 15.70
CA TRP A 680 -27.34 26.63 14.67
C TRP A 680 -28.34 27.66 15.19
N GLU A 681 -29.39 27.25 15.90
CA GLU A 681 -30.36 28.19 16.51
C GLU A 681 -29.70 29.19 17.46
N LYS A 682 -28.69 28.76 18.23
CA LYS A 682 -27.93 29.62 19.14
C LYS A 682 -26.97 30.58 18.41
N ASN A 683 -26.45 30.19 17.26
CA ASN A 683 -25.36 30.91 16.58
C ASN A 683 -25.77 31.62 15.29
N LYS A 684 -26.92 31.32 14.67
CA LYS A 684 -27.34 31.86 13.35
C LYS A 684 -27.38 33.38 13.27
N LYS A 685 -27.57 34.09 14.39
CA LYS A 685 -27.51 35.57 14.44
C LYS A 685 -26.11 36.12 14.23
N ARG A 686 -25.06 35.33 14.49
CA ARG A 686 -23.65 35.69 14.26
C ARG A 686 -23.22 35.49 12.80
N PHE A 687 -24.08 34.84 12.00
CA PHE A 687 -23.85 34.45 10.62
C PHE A 687 -24.78 35.20 9.63
N ARG A 688 -25.43 36.29 10.09
CA ARG A 688 -26.35 37.13 9.31
C ARG A 688 -25.75 38.51 9.04
#